data_AF-A0A2J8XJF1-F1
#
_entry.id   AF-A0A2J8XJF1-F1
#
_cell.length_a   1.000
_cell.length_b   1.000
_cell.length_c   1.000
_cell.angle_alpha   90.00
_cell.angle_beta   90.00
_cell.angle_gamma   90.00
#
_symmetry.space_group_name_H-M   'P 1'
#
loop_
_entity.id
_entity.type
_entity.pdbx_description
1 polymer ?
#
loop_
_entity_poly.entity_id
_entity_poly.type
_entity_poly.pdbx_seq_one_letter_code
_entity_poly.pdbx_strand_id
1 'polypeptide(L)'
;LDPYDYEMIEVVLKVIERADEKITNININQALSILKHLKSYRRISPPVDLEYQYMLEHVITLPSAAQTRLPFHLIFFGTAQNFWKILSTELSEESFPTLLLISKLMKFSLDTLYVSTAKHVFEKKLKPKLLKLTQAKSSTLMNKEITKITQTIESYLLSIVNPEWAVAIAISLAQDIPEGSFKMSALKFCLYLAERWLQNIPSQDEKREKAEALLKKLHIQYRRSGTEAVLIAHKLNTEEYLRVIGKPAHLIVSLYEHPSINQRIQNSSGTDYPDIHAAAKEIAEVNEINLEKVWDMLLEKWLCPSIKPGEKPSELFELQEDEALRRVQYLLLSRPIDYSSRMLFVFATSTTTTLGMHQLTFAHRTRALQCLFYLADKETIESLFKKPIEEVKSYLKCITFLASFETLNIPITYELFCNSPKEGMIKGLWKNHSHESMAVRLVTELCLEYKIYDLHLWNGLLQKLLGFNMIPYLRKVLKAISSIHSLWQVPYFSKAWQRVIQIPLLSASCPLSPDQLSDCSESLIAVLECPVSDDLDLIGVARQYIQLELPAFALACLMLMPHSEKRHWQIKNFLGSCDPQVILKQLEEHMNTGQLAGFSHQIKSLILNNIISKKEFGILAKTKYFQMLKMHVMNTNNITELVNYLANDLSLDEASVLITEYSKHCGKPVPPDAAPCEILKMFLSGL
;
A
#
# COMPACT_ATOMS: atom_id res chain seq x y z
N LEU A 1 27.28 -69.03 8.89
CA LEU A 1 26.05 -69.13 8.06
C LEU A 1 25.83 -67.80 7.39
N ASP A 2 25.39 -67.78 6.14
CA ASP A 2 24.99 -66.54 5.45
C ASP A 2 23.86 -65.85 6.25
N PRO A 3 24.00 -64.56 6.65
CA PRO A 3 22.96 -63.83 7.38
C PRO A 3 21.63 -63.61 6.66
N TYR A 4 21.58 -63.86 5.35
CA TYR A 4 20.38 -63.66 4.53
C TYR A 4 19.68 -64.98 4.16
N ASP A 5 20.31 -66.13 4.43
CA ASP A 5 19.74 -67.46 4.23
C ASP A 5 18.87 -67.85 5.42
N TYR A 6 17.70 -67.21 5.49
CA TYR A 6 16.73 -67.42 6.57
C TYR A 6 16.24 -68.87 6.66
N GLU A 7 16.25 -69.60 5.56
CA GLU A 7 15.82 -70.99 5.46
C GLU A 7 16.83 -71.92 6.14
N MET A 8 18.13 -71.77 5.83
CA MET A 8 19.17 -72.54 6.49
C MET A 8 19.31 -72.16 7.97
N ILE A 9 19.22 -70.87 8.31
CA ILE A 9 19.25 -70.43 9.71
C ILE A 9 18.07 -71.01 10.51
N GLU A 10 16.85 -71.01 9.96
CA GLU A 10 15.68 -71.59 10.63
C GLU A 10 15.84 -73.10 10.87
N VAL A 11 16.36 -73.85 9.89
CA VAL A 11 16.63 -75.29 10.05
C VAL A 11 17.64 -75.51 11.18
N VAL A 12 18.74 -74.76 11.21
CA VAL A 12 19.76 -74.88 12.25
C VAL A 12 19.18 -74.55 13.62
N LEU A 13 18.42 -73.46 13.76
CA LEU A 13 17.79 -73.10 15.03
C LEU A 13 16.78 -74.16 15.51
N LYS A 14 15.99 -74.78 14.63
CA LYS A 14 15.07 -75.87 14.97
C LYS A 14 15.79 -77.17 15.33
N VAL A 15 16.95 -77.44 14.74
CA VAL A 15 17.79 -78.58 15.11
C VAL A 15 18.36 -78.36 16.51
N ILE A 16 18.86 -77.16 16.81
CA ILE A 16 19.33 -76.78 18.15
C ILE A 16 18.20 -76.86 19.18
N GLU A 17 16.99 -76.38 18.83
CA GLU A 17 15.79 -76.48 19.68
C GLU A 17 15.43 -77.93 20.03
N ARG A 18 15.51 -78.84 19.04
CA ARG A 18 15.19 -80.27 19.21
C ARG A 18 16.28 -81.07 19.92
N ALA A 19 17.52 -80.59 19.87
CA ALA A 19 18.65 -81.22 20.56
C ALA A 19 18.61 -80.99 22.08
N ASP A 20 17.72 -80.11 22.58
CA ASP A 20 17.50 -79.78 24.00
C ASP A 20 18.81 -79.50 24.78
N GLU A 21 19.79 -78.90 24.09
CA GLU A 21 21.04 -78.52 24.70
C GLU A 21 20.85 -77.25 25.53
N LYS A 22 20.76 -77.42 26.86
CA LYS A 22 20.84 -76.33 27.85
C LYS A 22 22.14 -75.50 27.80
N ILE A 23 22.99 -75.71 26.80
CA ILE A 23 24.36 -75.19 26.68
C ILE A 23 24.41 -73.89 25.85
N THR A 24 23.37 -73.54 25.09
CA THR A 24 23.41 -72.32 24.28
C THR A 24 22.85 -71.11 25.03
N ASN A 25 23.68 -70.07 25.24
CA ASN A 25 23.32 -68.73 25.74
C ASN A 25 22.33 -67.95 24.83
N ILE A 26 21.62 -68.64 23.94
CA ILE A 26 20.82 -68.06 22.85
C ILE A 26 19.34 -68.28 23.13
N ASN A 27 18.53 -67.23 23.09
CA ASN A 27 17.08 -67.34 23.18
C ASN A 27 16.48 -67.79 21.83
N ILE A 28 16.36 -69.11 21.65
CA ILE A 28 15.93 -69.75 20.40
C ILE A 28 14.51 -69.31 19.99
N ASN A 29 13.59 -69.21 20.95
CA ASN A 29 12.21 -68.75 20.71
C ASN A 29 12.16 -67.31 20.14
N GLN A 30 13.00 -66.43 20.68
CA GLN A 30 13.14 -65.05 20.21
C GLN A 30 13.76 -65.01 18.81
N ALA A 31 14.81 -65.82 18.56
CA ALA A 31 15.46 -65.94 17.26
C ALA A 31 14.49 -66.40 16.15
N LEU A 32 13.71 -67.46 16.41
CA LEU A 32 12.70 -67.99 15.48
C LEU A 32 11.57 -66.99 15.22
N SER A 33 11.13 -66.26 16.26
CA SER A 33 10.11 -65.22 16.12
C SER A 33 10.61 -64.05 15.26
N ILE A 34 11.88 -63.63 15.44
CA ILE A 34 12.51 -62.58 14.63
C ILE A 34 12.63 -63.02 13.18
N LEU A 35 13.07 -64.26 12.90
CA LEU A 35 13.11 -64.81 11.54
C LEU A 35 11.75 -64.79 10.86
N LYS A 36 10.67 -65.12 11.59
CA LYS A 36 9.30 -65.05 11.05
C LYS A 36 8.95 -63.62 10.58
N HIS A 37 9.28 -62.61 11.39
CA HIS A 37 9.04 -61.21 11.02
C HIS A 37 9.94 -60.75 9.88
N LEU A 38 11.22 -61.14 9.88
CA LEU A 38 12.18 -60.82 8.82
C LEU A 38 11.82 -61.48 7.49
N LYS A 39 11.24 -62.69 7.49
CA LYS A 39 10.71 -63.36 6.29
C LYS A 39 9.53 -62.63 5.68
N SER A 40 8.67 -62.04 6.52
CA SER A 40 7.53 -61.24 6.05
C SER A 40 7.93 -59.82 5.61
N TYR A 41 9.13 -59.38 5.94
CA TYR A 41 9.62 -58.05 5.65
C TYR A 41 10.42 -58.03 4.34
N ARG A 42 10.15 -57.03 3.50
CA ARG A 42 10.94 -56.75 2.30
C ARG A 42 11.67 -55.43 2.47
N ARG A 43 12.98 -55.48 2.23
CA ARG A 43 13.89 -54.35 2.34
C ARG A 43 13.49 -53.19 1.41
N ILE A 44 13.61 -51.95 1.88
CA ILE A 44 13.29 -50.73 1.14
C ILE A 44 14.53 -49.88 0.78
N SER A 45 15.65 -50.06 1.48
CA SER A 45 16.89 -49.30 1.24
C SER A 45 18.04 -50.23 0.81
N PRO A 46 19.13 -49.73 0.21
CA PRO A 46 20.29 -50.57 -0.10
C PRO A 46 21.03 -51.02 1.18
N PRO A 47 21.84 -52.10 1.10
CA PRO A 47 22.79 -52.51 2.14
C PRO A 47 23.63 -51.34 2.68
N VAL A 48 23.71 -51.22 4.00
CA VAL A 48 24.47 -50.17 4.70
C VAL A 48 25.93 -50.60 4.83
N ASP A 49 26.88 -49.66 4.92
CA ASP A 49 28.32 -49.92 5.02
C ASP A 49 28.70 -50.96 6.10
N LEU A 50 27.96 -50.98 7.21
CA LEU A 50 28.15 -51.96 8.29
C LEU A 50 27.96 -53.41 7.81
N GLU A 51 27.05 -53.64 6.87
CA GLU A 51 26.78 -54.96 6.31
C GLU A 51 27.92 -55.40 5.40
N TYR A 52 28.50 -54.47 4.62
CA TYR A 52 29.69 -54.74 3.82
C TYR A 52 30.92 -55.03 4.69
N GLN A 53 31.12 -54.26 5.77
CA GLN A 53 32.20 -54.51 6.73
C GLN A 53 32.08 -55.88 7.38
N TYR A 54 30.88 -56.23 7.86
CA TYR A 54 30.63 -57.54 8.45
C TYR A 54 30.86 -58.69 7.45
N MET A 55 30.49 -58.52 6.19
CA MET A 55 30.76 -59.52 5.14
C MET A 55 32.25 -59.65 4.81
N LEU A 56 32.98 -58.54 4.74
CA LEU A 56 34.44 -58.54 4.53
C LEU A 56 35.20 -59.23 5.68
N GLU A 57 34.81 -58.96 6.92
CA GLU A 57 35.41 -59.59 8.12
C GLU A 57 35.22 -61.11 8.13
N HIS A 58 34.14 -61.61 7.55
CA HIS A 58 33.80 -63.03 7.48
C HIS A 58 34.19 -63.69 6.16
N VAL A 59 34.87 -62.97 5.25
CA VAL A 59 35.35 -63.46 3.94
C VAL A 59 34.20 -64.00 3.07
N ILE A 60 33.03 -63.35 3.12
CA ILE A 60 31.84 -63.70 2.33
C ILE A 60 31.55 -62.55 1.35
N THR A 61 31.18 -62.88 0.11
CA THR A 61 30.69 -61.88 -0.86
C THR A 61 29.23 -61.56 -0.59
N LEU A 62 28.83 -60.28 -0.68
CA LEU A 62 27.46 -59.89 -0.35
C LEU A 62 26.46 -60.58 -1.31
N PRO A 63 25.54 -61.42 -0.81
CA PRO A 63 24.63 -62.17 -1.65
C PRO A 63 23.55 -61.27 -2.26
N SER A 64 22.97 -61.68 -3.40
CA SER A 64 21.83 -60.97 -4.01
C SER A 64 20.63 -60.86 -3.07
N ALA A 65 20.47 -61.80 -2.14
CA ALA A 65 19.47 -61.78 -1.08
C ALA A 65 19.55 -60.51 -0.21
N ALA A 66 20.73 -59.92 -0.02
CA ALA A 66 20.92 -58.70 0.78
C ALA A 66 20.18 -57.47 0.22
N GLN A 67 19.83 -57.50 -1.07
CA GLN A 67 19.04 -56.43 -1.71
C GLN A 67 17.55 -56.49 -1.35
N THR A 68 17.07 -57.61 -0.79
CA THR A 68 15.64 -57.82 -0.49
C THR A 68 15.37 -58.22 0.96
N ARG A 69 16.39 -58.68 1.68
CA ARG A 69 16.33 -59.19 3.05
C ARG A 69 17.27 -58.40 3.95
N LEU A 70 17.00 -58.40 5.26
CA LEU A 70 17.84 -57.80 6.29
C LEU A 70 18.76 -58.85 6.92
N PRO A 71 19.95 -58.45 7.42
CA PRO A 71 20.93 -59.38 7.96
C PRO A 71 20.50 -59.92 9.34
N PHE A 72 20.10 -61.19 9.43
CA PHE A 72 19.64 -61.80 10.69
C PHE A 72 20.69 -61.71 11.79
N HIS A 73 21.95 -62.07 11.50
CA HIS A 73 23.02 -62.12 12.51
C HIS A 73 23.32 -60.73 13.09
N LEU A 74 23.33 -59.68 12.27
CA LEU A 74 23.56 -58.31 12.74
C LEU A 74 22.40 -57.74 13.54
N ILE A 75 21.17 -58.19 13.26
CA ILE A 75 19.98 -57.78 14.00
C ILE A 75 19.88 -58.49 15.35
N PHE A 76 20.14 -59.81 15.38
CA PHE A 76 19.92 -60.63 16.57
C PHE A 76 21.13 -60.69 17.51
N PHE A 77 22.35 -60.78 16.97
CA PHE A 77 23.58 -60.87 17.76
C PHE A 77 24.34 -59.54 17.86
N GLY A 78 23.95 -58.53 17.09
CA GLY A 78 24.60 -57.22 17.08
C GLY A 78 24.29 -56.36 18.30
N THR A 79 25.08 -55.30 18.49
CA THR A 79 24.81 -54.27 19.50
C THR A 79 23.60 -53.42 19.12
N ALA A 80 23.00 -52.74 20.09
CA ALA A 80 21.92 -51.79 19.84
C ALA A 80 22.31 -50.72 18.78
N GLN A 81 23.58 -50.29 18.77
CA GLN A 81 24.07 -49.33 17.77
C GLN A 81 24.05 -49.91 16.35
N ASN A 82 24.44 -51.16 16.19
CA ASN A 82 24.42 -51.85 14.90
C ASN A 82 22.98 -52.07 14.41
N PHE A 83 22.09 -52.46 15.32
CA PHE A 83 20.66 -52.60 15.05
C PHE A 83 20.07 -51.27 14.51
N TRP A 84 20.30 -50.15 15.20
CA TRP A 84 19.75 -48.85 14.78
C TRP A 84 20.36 -48.31 13.49
N LYS A 85 21.66 -48.56 13.20
CA LYS A 85 22.28 -48.19 11.93
C LYS A 85 21.58 -48.84 10.74
N ILE A 86 21.19 -50.11 10.87
CA ILE A 86 20.47 -50.85 9.82
C ILE A 86 19.01 -50.37 9.77
N LEU A 87 18.31 -50.41 10.91
CA LEU A 87 16.88 -50.13 10.93
C LEU A 87 16.53 -48.68 10.56
N SER A 88 17.35 -47.70 10.92
CA SER A 88 17.05 -46.27 10.65
C SER A 88 16.84 -45.96 9.16
N THR A 89 17.49 -46.71 8.27
CA THR A 89 17.36 -46.58 6.81
C THR A 89 16.11 -47.28 6.26
N GLU A 90 15.49 -48.15 7.05
CA GLU A 90 14.36 -48.99 6.69
C GLU A 90 13.03 -48.48 7.29
N LEU A 91 13.05 -47.40 8.07
CA LEU A 91 11.86 -46.84 8.72
C LEU A 91 10.93 -46.17 7.70
N SER A 92 9.67 -46.56 7.67
CA SER A 92 8.60 -45.92 6.89
C SER A 92 7.27 -46.21 7.56
N GLU A 93 6.20 -45.52 7.15
CA GLU A 93 4.85 -45.82 7.66
C GLU A 93 4.42 -47.27 7.41
N GLU A 94 4.88 -47.86 6.31
CA GLU A 94 4.54 -49.23 5.91
C GLU A 94 5.39 -50.29 6.63
N SER A 95 6.67 -49.98 6.89
CA SER A 95 7.56 -50.89 7.61
C SER A 95 7.41 -50.83 9.12
N PHE A 96 6.87 -49.73 9.66
CA PHE A 96 6.79 -49.47 11.10
C PHE A 96 6.13 -50.61 11.91
N PRO A 97 4.97 -51.20 11.53
CA PRO A 97 4.33 -52.24 12.33
C PRO A 97 5.23 -53.47 12.53
N THR A 98 5.92 -53.91 11.48
CA THR A 98 6.82 -55.06 11.53
C THR A 98 8.10 -54.75 12.33
N LEU A 99 8.67 -53.56 12.14
CA LEU A 99 9.86 -53.12 12.87
C LEU A 99 9.58 -52.85 14.35
N LEU A 100 8.36 -52.44 14.70
CA LEU A 100 7.89 -52.34 16.09
C LEU A 100 7.87 -53.70 16.78
N LEU A 101 7.38 -54.73 16.11
CA LEU A 101 7.38 -56.10 16.64
C LEU A 101 8.80 -56.62 16.85
N ILE A 102 9.69 -56.41 15.88
CA ILE A 102 11.11 -56.78 15.98
C ILE A 102 11.79 -56.03 17.14
N SER A 103 11.55 -54.73 17.29
CA SER A 103 12.13 -53.92 18.37
C SER A 103 11.65 -54.35 19.76
N LYS A 104 10.36 -54.71 19.88
CA LYS A 104 9.79 -55.28 21.12
C LYS A 104 10.43 -56.62 21.47
N LEU A 105 10.62 -57.50 20.49
CA LEU A 105 11.28 -58.80 20.69
C LEU A 105 12.74 -58.63 21.13
N MET A 106 13.46 -57.66 20.55
CA MET A 106 14.83 -57.34 20.93
C MET A 106 14.96 -56.57 22.26
N LYS A 107 13.84 -56.16 22.87
CA LYS A 107 13.81 -55.33 24.10
C LYS A 107 14.59 -54.01 23.97
N PHE A 108 14.72 -53.49 22.75
CA PHE A 108 15.32 -52.16 22.53
C PHE A 108 14.32 -51.05 22.84
N SER A 109 14.84 -49.84 23.12
CA SER A 109 14.02 -48.68 23.45
C SER A 109 13.01 -48.36 22.35
N LEU A 110 11.72 -48.45 22.67
CA LEU A 110 10.64 -48.07 21.76
C LEU A 110 10.63 -46.56 21.51
N ASP A 111 11.06 -45.76 22.48
CA ASP A 111 11.20 -44.31 22.32
C ASP A 111 12.18 -43.98 21.19
N THR A 112 13.31 -44.71 21.10
CA THR A 112 14.26 -44.55 19.99
C THR A 112 13.63 -44.92 18.64
N LEU A 113 12.76 -45.94 18.59
CA LEU A 113 12.03 -46.30 17.38
C LEU A 113 11.08 -45.17 16.94
N TYR A 114 10.24 -44.68 17.86
CA TYR A 114 9.27 -43.62 17.58
C TYR A 114 9.97 -42.32 17.16
N VAL A 115 11.04 -41.93 17.85
CA VAL A 115 11.85 -40.75 17.52
C VAL A 115 12.46 -40.86 16.12
N SER A 116 13.10 -41.98 15.81
CA SER A 116 13.73 -42.19 14.50
C SER A 116 12.69 -42.25 13.37
N THR A 117 11.53 -42.85 13.64
CA THR A 117 10.43 -42.94 12.66
C THR A 117 9.83 -41.57 12.39
N ALA A 118 9.56 -40.78 13.42
CA ALA A 118 9.04 -39.42 13.30
C ALA A 118 10.00 -38.54 12.47
N LYS A 119 11.30 -38.59 12.77
CA LYS A 119 12.35 -37.88 11.99
C LYS A 119 12.40 -38.32 10.54
N HIS A 120 12.35 -39.62 10.28
CA HIS A 120 12.43 -40.14 8.92
C HIS A 120 11.20 -39.76 8.08
N VAL A 121 9.99 -39.90 8.63
CA VAL A 121 8.74 -39.50 7.96
C VAL A 121 8.73 -38.00 7.69
N PHE A 122 9.23 -37.18 8.64
CA PHE A 122 9.37 -35.74 8.45
C PHE A 122 10.29 -35.40 7.26
N GLU A 123 11.53 -35.91 7.27
CA GLU A 123 12.54 -35.59 6.24
C GLU A 123 12.16 -36.11 4.84
N LYS A 124 11.62 -37.33 4.75
CA LYS A 124 11.33 -37.95 3.46
C LYS A 124 9.97 -37.55 2.87
N LYS A 125 8.95 -37.30 3.70
CA LYS A 125 7.58 -37.03 3.23
C LYS A 125 7.13 -35.60 3.47
N LEU A 126 7.29 -35.07 4.69
CA LEU A 126 6.70 -33.78 5.06
C LEU A 126 7.50 -32.58 4.52
N LYS A 127 8.81 -32.53 4.80
CA LYS A 127 9.69 -31.42 4.43
C LYS A 127 9.72 -31.11 2.92
N PRO A 128 9.83 -32.10 2.01
CA PRO A 128 9.79 -31.83 0.57
C PRO A 128 8.43 -31.30 0.10
N LYS A 129 7.33 -31.72 0.72
CA LYS A 129 5.98 -31.24 0.39
C LYS A 129 5.78 -29.79 0.87
N LEU A 130 6.29 -29.44 2.04
CA LEU A 130 6.23 -28.08 2.57
C LEU A 130 7.02 -27.09 1.70
N LEU A 131 8.24 -27.45 1.28
CA LEU A 131 9.06 -26.59 0.40
C LEU A 131 8.39 -26.35 -0.97
N LYS A 132 7.75 -27.36 -1.54
CA LYS A 132 6.97 -27.22 -2.80
C LYS A 132 5.77 -26.30 -2.63
N LEU A 133 5.15 -26.29 -1.45
CA LEU A 133 3.99 -25.45 -1.14
C LEU A 133 4.37 -23.96 -1.03
N THR A 134 5.58 -23.65 -0.58
CA THR A 134 6.10 -22.28 -0.55
C THR A 134 6.39 -21.73 -1.97
N GLN A 135 6.61 -22.60 -2.96
CA GLN A 135 7.00 -22.23 -4.33
C GLN A 135 5.83 -22.24 -5.34
N ALA A 136 4.70 -22.90 -5.01
CA ALA A 136 3.57 -23.08 -5.90
C ALA A 136 2.24 -22.58 -5.27
N LYS A 137 1.24 -22.24 -6.10
CA LYS A 137 -0.11 -21.95 -5.60
C LYS A 137 -0.66 -23.19 -4.87
N SER A 138 -1.10 -23.00 -3.63
CA SER A 138 -1.58 -24.08 -2.77
C SER A 138 -2.81 -24.77 -3.36
N SER A 139 -2.88 -26.11 -3.24
CA SER A 139 -4.06 -26.90 -3.64
C SER A 139 -4.68 -27.57 -2.42
N THR A 140 -6.01 -27.65 -2.39
CA THR A 140 -6.78 -28.27 -1.29
C THR A 140 -6.39 -29.72 -1.05
N LEU A 141 -6.04 -30.45 -2.12
CA LEU A 141 -5.58 -31.84 -2.03
C LEU A 141 -4.23 -31.95 -1.32
N MET A 142 -3.27 -31.09 -1.68
CA MET A 142 -1.94 -31.07 -1.07
C MET A 142 -2.01 -30.72 0.44
N ASN A 143 -2.89 -29.80 0.83
CA ASN A 143 -3.11 -29.47 2.25
C ASN A 143 -3.65 -30.66 3.06
N LYS A 144 -4.56 -31.46 2.50
CA LYS A 144 -5.11 -32.67 3.13
C LYS A 144 -4.06 -33.76 3.33
N GLU A 145 -3.17 -33.94 2.35
CA GLU A 145 -2.08 -34.90 2.47
C GLU A 145 -1.06 -34.49 3.54
N ILE A 146 -0.72 -33.20 3.59
CA ILE A 146 0.19 -32.64 4.60
C ILE A 146 -0.39 -32.86 5.99
N THR A 147 -1.68 -32.54 6.20
CA THR A 147 -2.33 -32.75 7.50
C THR A 147 -2.34 -34.23 7.94
N LYS A 148 -2.58 -35.17 7.01
CA LYS A 148 -2.52 -36.61 7.32
C LYS A 148 -1.12 -37.07 7.75
N ILE A 149 -0.08 -36.58 7.07
CA ILE A 149 1.32 -36.89 7.43
C ILE A 149 1.66 -36.28 8.80
N THR A 150 1.27 -35.03 9.05
CA THR A 150 1.47 -34.37 10.35
C THR A 150 0.80 -35.14 11.48
N GLN A 151 -0.47 -35.55 11.33
CA GLN A 151 -1.18 -36.37 12.33
C GLN A 151 -0.47 -37.71 12.61
N THR A 152 0.12 -38.31 11.57
CA THR A 152 0.89 -39.55 11.72
C THR A 152 2.14 -39.30 12.57
N ILE A 153 2.87 -38.22 12.32
CA ILE A 153 4.04 -37.82 13.13
C ILE A 153 3.62 -37.51 14.58
N GLU A 154 2.53 -36.76 14.77
CA GLU A 154 1.98 -36.46 16.10
C GLU A 154 1.64 -37.75 16.88
N SER A 155 1.06 -38.76 16.22
CA SER A 155 0.76 -40.05 16.85
C SER A 155 2.02 -40.79 17.32
N TYR A 156 3.13 -40.70 16.57
CA TYR A 156 4.42 -41.26 17.00
C TYR A 156 4.99 -40.50 18.19
N LEU A 157 4.91 -39.16 18.17
CA LEU A 157 5.41 -38.33 19.27
C LEU A 157 4.61 -38.56 20.56
N LEU A 158 3.30 -38.77 20.49
CA LEU A 158 2.45 -39.09 21.65
C LEU A 158 2.73 -40.48 22.24
N SER A 159 3.29 -41.39 21.44
CA SER A 159 3.62 -42.75 21.84
C SER A 159 4.98 -42.88 22.53
N ILE A 160 5.79 -41.80 22.56
CA ILE A 160 7.06 -41.74 23.28
C ILE A 160 6.76 -41.68 24.79
N VAL A 161 7.39 -42.58 25.56
CA VAL A 161 7.22 -42.68 27.01
C VAL A 161 7.96 -41.56 27.73
N ASN A 162 9.18 -41.23 27.30
CA ASN A 162 9.94 -40.12 27.86
C ASN A 162 9.42 -38.75 27.35
N PRO A 163 8.78 -37.93 28.22
CA PRO A 163 8.18 -36.67 27.80
C PRO A 163 9.21 -35.63 27.36
N GLU A 164 10.42 -35.63 27.93
CA GLU A 164 11.50 -34.71 27.54
C GLU A 164 11.96 -34.98 26.10
N TRP A 165 12.07 -36.26 25.72
CA TRP A 165 12.42 -36.65 24.36
C TRP A 165 11.31 -36.32 23.36
N ALA A 166 10.04 -36.52 23.75
CA ALA A 166 8.89 -36.16 22.91
C ALA A 166 8.89 -34.67 22.59
N VAL A 167 9.10 -33.81 23.59
CA VAL A 167 9.17 -32.35 23.43
C VAL A 167 10.39 -31.93 22.62
N ALA A 168 11.58 -32.46 22.94
CA ALA A 168 12.82 -32.09 22.24
C ALA A 168 12.76 -32.40 20.73
N ILE A 169 12.21 -33.56 20.38
CA ILE A 169 12.05 -33.95 18.98
C ILE A 169 10.96 -33.12 18.31
N ALA A 170 9.83 -32.88 18.96
CA ALA A 170 8.78 -32.01 18.41
C ALA A 170 9.32 -30.60 18.08
N ILE A 171 10.11 -30.01 18.98
CA ILE A 171 10.75 -28.70 18.77
C ILE A 171 11.74 -28.75 17.60
N SER A 172 12.58 -29.79 17.54
CA SER A 172 13.53 -29.96 16.44
C SER A 172 12.82 -30.05 15.09
N LEU A 173 11.73 -30.80 14.99
CA LEU A 173 10.95 -30.90 13.76
C LEU A 173 10.26 -29.56 13.43
N ALA A 174 9.73 -28.86 14.43
CA ALA A 174 9.06 -27.57 14.23
C ALA A 174 10.01 -26.46 13.74
N GLN A 175 11.30 -26.51 14.09
CA GLN A 175 12.31 -25.54 13.64
C GLN A 175 12.55 -25.61 12.13
N ASP A 176 12.47 -26.81 11.54
CA ASP A 176 12.70 -27.05 10.11
C ASP A 176 11.44 -26.78 9.25
N ILE A 177 10.32 -26.40 9.86
CA ILE A 177 9.09 -26.02 9.14
C ILE A 177 9.17 -24.53 8.73
N PRO A 178 8.88 -24.18 7.47
CA PRO A 178 8.79 -22.80 7.01
C PRO A 178 7.74 -21.98 7.79
N GLU A 179 7.97 -20.67 7.94
CA GLU A 179 7.03 -19.78 8.62
C GLU A 179 5.64 -19.78 7.95
N GLY A 180 4.58 -19.79 8.77
CA GLY A 180 3.20 -19.88 8.32
C GLY A 180 2.31 -20.76 9.20
N SER A 181 1.14 -21.12 8.68
CA SER A 181 0.08 -21.84 9.42
C SER A 181 0.50 -23.24 9.91
N PHE A 182 1.33 -23.95 9.15
CA PHE A 182 1.83 -25.27 9.52
C PHE A 182 2.82 -25.20 10.70
N LYS A 183 3.71 -24.20 10.72
CA LYS A 183 4.65 -23.99 11.84
C LYS A 183 3.91 -23.63 13.12
N MET A 184 2.87 -22.79 13.00
CA MET A 184 1.99 -22.46 14.11
C MET A 184 1.31 -23.70 14.71
N SER A 185 0.80 -24.58 13.86
CA SER A 185 0.18 -25.84 14.30
C SER A 185 1.20 -26.75 15.01
N ALA A 186 2.42 -26.86 14.46
CA ALA A 186 3.49 -27.65 15.07
C ALA A 186 3.96 -27.08 16.42
N LEU A 187 4.12 -25.76 16.54
CA LEU A 187 4.48 -25.11 17.80
C LEU A 187 3.37 -25.22 18.85
N LYS A 188 2.10 -25.15 18.44
CA LYS A 188 0.95 -25.42 19.33
C LYS A 188 0.99 -26.85 19.87
N PHE A 189 1.33 -27.83 19.03
CA PHE A 189 1.50 -29.20 19.48
C PHE A 189 2.72 -29.37 20.41
N CYS A 190 3.82 -28.65 20.15
CA CYS A 190 4.96 -28.61 21.07
C CYS A 190 4.56 -28.06 22.45
N LEU A 191 3.73 -27.01 22.49
CA LEU A 191 3.21 -26.43 23.75
C LEU A 191 2.39 -27.47 24.52
N TYR A 192 1.48 -28.17 23.83
CA TYR A 192 0.71 -29.26 24.42
C TYR A 192 1.59 -30.36 25.03
N LEU A 193 2.65 -30.79 24.33
CA LEU A 193 3.58 -31.78 24.87
C LEU A 193 4.37 -31.25 26.08
N ALA A 194 4.78 -29.97 26.05
CA ALA A 194 5.50 -29.34 27.16
C ALA A 194 4.60 -29.16 28.41
N GLU A 195 3.33 -28.80 28.22
CA GLU A 195 2.32 -28.75 29.30
C GLU A 195 2.08 -30.14 29.90
N ARG A 196 1.92 -31.16 29.05
CA ARG A 196 1.79 -32.56 29.48
C ARG A 196 3.03 -33.05 30.23
N TRP A 197 4.22 -32.61 29.82
CA TRP A 197 5.46 -32.90 30.54
C TRP A 197 5.40 -32.31 31.96
N LEU A 198 5.03 -31.03 32.11
CA LEU A 198 4.90 -30.38 33.42
C LEU A 198 3.87 -31.05 34.34
N GLN A 199 2.74 -31.51 33.80
CA GLN A 199 1.70 -32.20 34.58
C GLN A 199 2.16 -33.56 35.14
N ASN A 200 3.12 -34.22 34.47
CA ASN A 200 3.60 -35.54 34.85
C ASN A 200 4.82 -35.52 35.78
N ILE A 201 5.36 -34.34 36.13
CA ILE A 201 6.54 -34.20 37.01
C ILE A 201 6.10 -33.94 38.47
N PRO A 202 6.63 -34.69 39.46
CA PRO A 202 6.44 -34.40 40.88
C PRO A 202 6.95 -33.01 41.27
N SER A 203 6.34 -32.36 42.28
CA SER A 203 6.60 -30.97 42.65
C SER A 203 8.02 -30.64 43.13
N GLN A 204 8.86 -31.63 43.45
CA GLN A 204 10.21 -31.44 44.00
C GLN A 204 11.36 -31.82 43.02
N ASP A 205 11.07 -32.08 41.74
CA ASP A 205 12.08 -32.49 40.76
C ASP A 205 12.74 -31.28 40.06
N GLU A 206 14.08 -31.24 40.01
CA GLU A 206 14.88 -30.24 39.26
C GLU A 206 14.47 -30.16 37.77
N LYS A 207 13.91 -31.23 37.21
CA LYS A 207 13.39 -31.28 35.84
C LYS A 207 12.20 -30.34 35.63
N ARG A 208 11.48 -29.97 36.70
CA ARG A 208 10.34 -29.04 36.63
C ARG A 208 10.77 -27.64 36.24
N GLU A 209 11.83 -27.11 36.84
CA GLU A 209 12.37 -25.78 36.48
C GLU A 209 12.81 -25.73 35.00
N LYS A 210 13.44 -26.81 34.52
CA LYS A 210 13.82 -26.94 33.10
C LYS A 210 12.60 -26.95 32.18
N ALA A 211 11.55 -27.69 32.54
CA ALA A 211 10.32 -27.75 31.78
C ALA A 211 9.57 -26.40 31.77
N GLU A 212 9.54 -25.67 32.89
CA GLU A 212 8.91 -24.33 32.98
C GLU A 212 9.69 -23.29 32.15
N ALA A 213 11.03 -23.32 32.20
CA ALA A 213 11.88 -22.46 31.37
C ALA A 213 11.69 -22.73 29.88
N LEU A 214 11.61 -24.00 29.49
CA LEU A 214 11.36 -24.43 28.11
C LEU A 214 9.98 -23.98 27.64
N LEU A 215 8.94 -24.14 28.46
CA LEU A 215 7.58 -23.72 28.14
C LEU A 215 7.48 -22.19 27.94
N LYS A 216 8.12 -21.39 28.81
CA LYS A 216 8.22 -19.93 28.63
C LYS A 216 8.89 -19.56 27.30
N LYS A 217 10.00 -20.22 26.96
CA LYS A 217 10.70 -20.00 25.69
C LYS A 217 9.82 -20.36 24.48
N LEU A 218 9.08 -21.46 24.59
CA LEU A 218 8.21 -21.95 23.53
C LEU A 218 6.99 -21.03 23.31
N HIS A 219 6.41 -20.46 24.38
CA HIS A 219 5.37 -19.44 24.26
C HIS A 219 5.87 -18.19 23.52
N ILE A 220 7.08 -17.72 23.81
CA ILE A 220 7.69 -16.58 23.09
C ILE A 220 7.86 -16.93 21.61
N GLN A 221 8.37 -18.13 21.29
CA GLN A 221 8.55 -18.57 19.91
C GLN A 221 7.22 -18.70 19.17
N TYR A 222 6.19 -19.28 19.81
CA TYR A 222 4.84 -19.40 19.27
C TYR A 222 4.23 -18.03 18.95
N ARG A 223 4.31 -17.08 19.89
CA ARG A 223 3.81 -15.71 19.68
C ARG A 223 4.51 -14.99 18.53
N ARG A 224 5.84 -15.11 18.42
CA ARG A 224 6.62 -14.51 17.34
C ARG A 224 6.28 -15.11 15.97
N SER A 225 6.31 -16.45 15.86
CA SER A 225 5.96 -17.15 14.61
C SER A 225 4.49 -16.91 14.22
N GLY A 226 3.58 -16.80 15.19
CA GLY A 226 2.19 -16.47 14.93
C GLY A 226 1.99 -15.06 14.39
N THR A 227 2.69 -14.09 14.96
CA THR A 227 2.69 -12.72 14.44
C THR A 227 3.22 -12.67 13.01
N GLU A 228 4.30 -13.39 12.71
CA GLU A 228 4.87 -13.49 11.36
C GLU A 228 3.93 -14.18 10.37
N ALA A 229 3.28 -15.27 10.79
CA ALA A 229 2.30 -15.97 9.97
C ALA A 229 1.10 -15.09 9.59
N VAL A 230 0.63 -14.26 10.52
CA VAL A 230 -0.44 -13.29 10.24
C VAL A 230 0.04 -12.23 9.23
N LEU A 231 1.25 -11.69 9.38
CA LEU A 231 1.81 -10.74 8.40
C LEU A 231 1.91 -11.36 7.00
N ILE A 232 2.33 -12.62 6.88
CA ILE A 232 2.38 -13.33 5.60
C ILE A 232 0.98 -13.51 5.01
N ALA A 233 -0.01 -13.92 5.83
CA ALA A 233 -1.38 -14.15 5.38
C ALA A 233 -2.03 -12.88 4.81
N HIS A 234 -1.76 -11.73 5.42
CA HIS A 234 -2.29 -10.42 5.01
C HIS A 234 -1.40 -9.67 3.99
N LYS A 235 -0.34 -10.30 3.47
CA LYS A 235 0.65 -9.70 2.54
C LYS A 235 1.36 -8.44 3.12
N LEU A 236 1.59 -8.43 4.43
CA LEU A 236 2.23 -7.35 5.20
C LEU A 236 3.63 -7.78 5.69
N ASN A 237 4.28 -8.73 5.03
CA ASN A 237 5.58 -9.30 5.43
C ASN A 237 6.79 -8.46 4.95
N THR A 238 6.75 -7.14 5.13
CA THR A 238 7.87 -6.25 4.79
C THR A 238 8.99 -6.35 5.82
N GLU A 239 10.24 -6.08 5.42
CA GLU A 239 11.40 -6.15 6.34
C GLU A 239 11.24 -5.26 7.59
N GLU A 240 10.59 -4.11 7.44
CA GLU A 240 10.33 -3.17 8.52
C GLU A 240 9.45 -3.78 9.61
N TYR A 241 8.35 -4.45 9.21
CA TYR A 241 7.44 -5.10 10.14
C TYR A 241 8.06 -6.36 10.76
N LEU A 242 8.86 -7.12 9.99
CA LEU A 242 9.55 -8.31 10.50
C LEU A 242 10.55 -7.97 11.63
N ARG A 243 11.21 -6.81 11.59
CA ARG A 243 12.14 -6.36 12.65
C ARG A 243 11.43 -6.11 14.00
N VAL A 244 10.13 -5.79 13.99
CA VAL A 244 9.37 -5.39 15.18
C VAL A 244 8.44 -6.50 15.71
N ILE A 245 8.50 -7.71 15.15
CA ILE A 245 7.70 -8.87 15.61
C ILE A 245 7.81 -9.11 17.13
N GLY A 246 8.97 -8.84 17.73
CA GLY A 246 9.19 -8.99 19.18
C GLY A 246 8.43 -7.98 20.05
N LYS A 247 7.80 -6.96 19.46
CA LYS A 247 7.02 -5.91 20.14
C LYS A 247 5.63 -5.76 19.48
N PRO A 248 4.72 -6.72 19.71
CA PRO A 248 3.46 -6.81 18.96
C PRO A 248 2.55 -5.58 19.12
N ALA A 249 2.54 -4.91 20.28
CA ALA A 249 1.78 -3.66 20.45
C ALA A 249 2.31 -2.52 19.56
N HIS A 250 3.63 -2.37 19.45
CA HIS A 250 4.26 -1.38 18.57
C HIS A 250 4.04 -1.75 17.10
N LEU A 251 4.08 -3.04 16.76
CA LEU A 251 3.79 -3.50 15.41
C LEU A 251 2.38 -3.09 14.99
N ILE A 252 1.36 -3.31 15.83
CA ILE A 252 -0.02 -2.90 15.54
C ILE A 252 -0.11 -1.39 15.27
N VAL A 253 0.58 -0.57 16.07
CA VAL A 253 0.65 0.89 15.86
C VAL A 253 1.25 1.22 14.48
N SER A 254 2.36 0.60 14.11
CA SER A 254 3.00 0.79 12.81
C SER A 254 2.15 0.29 11.64
N LEU A 255 1.31 -0.72 11.83
CA LEU A 255 0.38 -1.20 10.81
C LEU A 255 -0.73 -0.16 10.54
N TYR A 256 -1.24 0.52 11.57
CA TYR A 256 -2.21 1.60 11.38
C TYR A 256 -1.61 2.90 10.83
N GLU A 257 -0.28 2.99 10.72
CA GLU A 257 0.41 4.09 10.03
C GLU A 257 0.66 3.79 8.55
N HIS A 258 0.28 2.59 8.07
CA HIS A 258 0.55 2.12 6.70
C HIS A 258 -0.08 3.04 5.63
N PRO A 259 0.66 3.37 4.54
CA PRO A 259 0.25 4.36 3.53
C PRO A 259 -1.04 3.97 2.78
N SER A 260 -1.39 2.68 2.73
CA SER A 260 -2.63 2.23 2.07
C SER A 260 -3.88 2.86 2.68
N ILE A 261 -3.86 3.27 3.96
CA ILE A 261 -5.02 3.87 4.63
C ILE A 261 -5.36 5.22 3.97
N ASN A 262 -4.37 6.06 3.72
CA ASN A 262 -4.56 7.33 3.04
C ASN A 262 -4.98 7.13 1.58
N GLN A 263 -4.36 6.16 0.89
CA GLN A 263 -4.65 5.85 -0.51
C GLN A 263 -6.08 5.33 -0.71
N ARG A 264 -6.61 4.51 0.20
CA ARG A 264 -8.01 4.02 0.16
C ARG A 264 -9.04 5.14 0.17
N ILE A 265 -8.80 6.18 0.98
CA ILE A 265 -9.72 7.31 1.13
C ILE A 265 -9.64 8.24 -0.09
N GLN A 266 -8.47 8.36 -0.71
CA GLN A 266 -8.29 9.17 -1.92
C GLN A 266 -8.77 8.44 -3.20
N ASN A 267 -8.52 7.13 -3.31
CA ASN A 267 -8.80 6.31 -4.49
C ASN A 267 -9.69 5.12 -4.11
N SER A 268 -11.01 5.37 -4.09
CA SER A 268 -12.03 4.37 -3.75
C SER A 268 -12.15 3.22 -4.77
N SER A 269 -11.54 3.36 -5.95
CA SER A 269 -11.51 2.34 -7.02
C SER A 269 -10.37 1.33 -6.90
N GLY A 270 -9.44 1.50 -5.94
CA GLY A 270 -8.36 0.55 -5.71
C GLY A 270 -8.85 -0.74 -5.05
N THR A 271 -8.56 -1.90 -5.65
CA THR A 271 -9.11 -3.21 -5.23
C THR A 271 -8.11 -4.12 -4.51
N ASP A 272 -6.84 -3.74 -4.35
CA ASP A 272 -5.79 -4.60 -3.76
C ASP A 272 -5.09 -3.93 -2.56
N TYR A 273 -5.86 -3.50 -1.57
CA TYR A 273 -5.30 -2.97 -0.32
C TYR A 273 -5.35 -4.02 0.82
N PRO A 274 -4.31 -4.13 1.66
CA PRO A 274 -4.26 -5.11 2.76
C PRO A 274 -5.17 -4.71 3.93
N ASP A 275 -5.96 -5.66 4.47
CA ASP A 275 -6.87 -5.39 5.59
C ASP A 275 -6.11 -5.28 6.92
N ILE A 276 -5.80 -4.04 7.28
CA ILE A 276 -5.07 -3.72 8.51
C ILE A 276 -5.87 -4.07 9.77
N HIS A 277 -7.21 -4.01 9.75
CA HIS A 277 -8.01 -4.32 10.93
C HIS A 277 -8.01 -5.82 11.22
N ALA A 278 -8.17 -6.64 10.18
CA ALA A 278 -8.09 -8.09 10.30
C ALA A 278 -6.69 -8.53 10.80
N ALA A 279 -5.63 -8.00 10.20
CA ALA A 279 -4.25 -8.27 10.62
C ALA A 279 -4.00 -7.87 12.09
N ALA A 280 -4.42 -6.66 12.49
CA ALA A 280 -4.25 -6.19 13.87
C ALA A 280 -5.03 -7.04 14.89
N LYS A 281 -6.24 -7.49 14.54
CA LYS A 281 -7.07 -8.37 15.36
C LYS A 281 -6.41 -9.73 15.58
N GLU A 282 -5.97 -10.38 14.51
CA GLU A 282 -5.28 -11.67 14.61
C GLU A 282 -3.96 -11.56 15.38
N ILE A 283 -3.15 -10.50 15.16
CA ILE A 283 -1.92 -10.27 15.94
C ILE A 283 -2.23 -10.08 17.42
N ALA A 284 -3.28 -9.35 17.75
CA ALA A 284 -3.66 -9.12 19.14
C ALA A 284 -4.18 -10.39 19.82
N GLU A 285 -4.95 -11.22 19.12
CA GLU A 285 -5.41 -12.53 19.61
C GLU A 285 -4.23 -13.47 19.88
N VAL A 286 -3.24 -13.54 18.99
CA VAL A 286 -2.02 -14.36 19.17
C VAL A 286 -1.19 -13.92 20.37
N ASN A 287 -1.13 -12.61 20.64
CA ASN A 287 -0.27 -12.02 21.66
C ASN A 287 -1.00 -11.62 22.96
N GLU A 288 -2.30 -11.89 23.07
CA GLU A 288 -3.15 -11.48 24.21
C GLU A 288 -3.10 -9.96 24.48
N ILE A 289 -3.08 -9.15 23.41
CA ILE A 289 -3.08 -7.69 23.51
C ILE A 289 -4.51 -7.17 23.58
N ASN A 290 -4.75 -6.23 24.48
CA ASN A 290 -6.00 -5.47 24.48
C ASN A 290 -5.97 -4.40 23.36
N LEU A 291 -6.67 -4.68 22.26
CA LEU A 291 -6.78 -3.76 21.12
C LEU A 291 -7.44 -2.44 21.47
N GLU A 292 -8.43 -2.42 22.37
CA GLU A 292 -9.13 -1.18 22.74
C GLU A 292 -8.15 -0.15 23.32
N LYS A 293 -7.19 -0.59 24.14
CA LYS A 293 -6.14 0.29 24.67
C LYS A 293 -5.24 0.86 23.57
N VAL A 294 -4.95 0.08 22.54
CA VAL A 294 -4.14 0.54 21.39
C VAL A 294 -4.94 1.54 20.58
N TRP A 295 -6.21 1.26 20.31
CA TRP A 295 -7.11 2.16 19.59
C TRP A 295 -7.32 3.48 20.34
N ASP A 296 -7.53 3.44 21.66
CA ASP A 296 -7.69 4.65 22.47
C ASP A 296 -6.44 5.53 22.44
N MET A 297 -5.25 4.91 22.51
CA MET A 297 -3.97 5.62 22.37
C MET A 297 -3.77 6.22 20.98
N LEU A 298 -4.11 5.48 19.92
CA LEU A 298 -4.05 5.99 18.54
C LEU A 298 -5.04 7.13 18.30
N LEU A 299 -6.23 7.02 18.89
CA LEU A 299 -7.28 8.02 18.83
C LEU A 299 -6.87 9.29 19.58
N GLU A 300 -6.23 9.17 20.75
CA GLU A 300 -5.58 10.28 21.44
C GLU A 300 -4.50 10.93 20.56
N LYS A 301 -3.59 10.13 19.98
CA LYS A 301 -2.50 10.63 19.13
C LYS A 301 -2.99 11.42 17.90
N TRP A 302 -4.08 11.00 17.26
CA TRP A 302 -4.51 11.57 15.98
C TRP A 302 -5.70 12.53 16.06
N LEU A 303 -6.51 12.48 17.12
CA LEU A 303 -7.45 13.56 17.45
C LEU A 303 -6.74 14.74 18.12
N CYS A 304 -5.64 14.49 18.83
CA CYS A 304 -4.80 15.51 19.47
C CYS A 304 -3.38 15.51 18.88
N PRO A 305 -3.21 15.82 17.57
CA PRO A 305 -1.88 15.87 17.00
C PRO A 305 -1.06 16.96 17.69
N SER A 306 0.13 16.60 18.19
CA SER A 306 1.09 17.58 18.71
C SER A 306 1.54 18.47 17.54
N ILE A 307 1.11 19.73 17.54
CA ILE A 307 1.56 20.71 16.55
C ILE A 307 3.05 20.93 16.81
N LYS A 308 3.91 20.46 15.91
CA LYS A 308 5.33 20.79 15.98
C LYS A 308 5.52 22.28 15.64
N PRO A 309 6.34 23.02 16.38
CA PRO A 309 6.61 24.42 16.08
C PRO A 309 7.27 24.53 14.69
N GLY A 310 6.57 25.16 13.74
CA GLY A 310 7.04 25.40 12.37
C GLY A 310 6.29 24.64 11.26
N GLU A 311 5.40 23.70 11.58
CA GLU A 311 4.53 23.08 10.56
C GLU A 311 3.45 24.07 10.10
N LYS A 312 3.25 24.19 8.78
CA LYS A 312 2.19 25.00 8.19
C LYS A 312 0.85 24.37 8.61
N PRO A 313 -0.03 25.08 9.34
CA PRO A 313 -1.32 24.52 9.69
C PRO A 313 -2.12 24.23 8.43
N SER A 314 -2.61 22.99 8.31
CA SER A 314 -3.59 22.59 7.30
C SER A 314 -4.74 23.57 7.29
N GLU A 315 -5.28 23.81 6.10
CA GLU A 315 -6.25 24.86 5.91
C GLU A 315 -7.50 24.61 6.74
N LEU A 316 -7.99 25.64 7.45
CA LEU A 316 -9.12 25.59 8.39
C LEU A 316 -10.43 25.02 7.78
N PHE A 317 -10.49 24.90 6.46
CA PHE A 317 -11.62 24.39 5.69
C PHE A 317 -11.28 23.27 4.69
N GLU A 318 -10.02 22.87 4.52
CA GLU A 318 -9.65 21.81 3.57
C GLU A 318 -9.28 20.50 4.29
N LEU A 319 -10.33 19.74 4.61
CA LEU A 319 -10.28 18.36 5.13
C LEU A 319 -9.52 17.38 4.22
N GLN A 320 -9.24 17.78 2.98
CA GLN A 320 -8.74 16.91 1.94
C GLN A 320 -7.24 16.64 2.03
N GLU A 321 -6.52 17.19 3.03
CA GLU A 321 -5.08 16.95 3.20
C GLU A 321 -4.69 16.39 4.59
N ASP A 322 -5.63 16.28 5.54
CA ASP A 322 -5.32 15.83 6.90
C ASP A 322 -5.19 14.29 7.00
N GLU A 323 -3.96 13.79 6.87
CA GLU A 323 -3.66 12.37 7.01
C GLU A 323 -4.02 11.79 8.37
N ALA A 324 -3.86 12.55 9.45
CA ALA A 324 -4.17 12.06 10.79
C ALA A 324 -5.68 11.86 10.96
N LEU A 325 -6.50 12.76 10.41
CA LEU A 325 -7.96 12.62 10.43
C LEU A 325 -8.43 11.42 9.61
N ARG A 326 -7.80 11.18 8.45
CA ARG A 326 -8.04 9.97 7.63
C ARG A 326 -7.75 8.69 8.39
N ARG A 327 -6.64 8.64 9.15
CA ARG A 327 -6.32 7.49 10.01
C ARG A 327 -7.35 7.30 11.12
N VAL A 328 -7.86 8.37 11.73
CA VAL A 328 -8.96 8.29 12.72
C VAL A 328 -10.24 7.76 12.07
N GLN A 329 -10.60 8.24 10.89
CA GLN A 329 -11.76 7.76 10.15
C GLN A 329 -11.66 6.25 9.90
N TYR A 330 -10.51 5.78 9.41
CA TYR A 330 -10.27 4.35 9.21
C TYR A 330 -10.36 3.57 10.53
N LEU A 331 -9.73 4.04 11.60
CA LEU A 331 -9.77 3.41 12.93
C LEU A 331 -11.20 3.19 13.42
N LEU A 332 -12.06 4.20 13.28
CA LEU A 332 -13.44 4.17 13.75
C LEU A 332 -14.34 3.18 12.99
N LEU A 333 -13.99 2.77 11.77
CA LEU A 333 -14.73 1.77 11.00
C LEU A 333 -14.71 0.37 11.65
N SER A 334 -13.75 0.10 12.53
CA SER A 334 -13.69 -1.18 13.26
C SER A 334 -14.67 -1.28 14.43
N ARG A 335 -15.25 -0.16 14.86
CA ARG A 335 -16.18 -0.08 15.98
C ARG A 335 -17.61 0.07 15.48
N PRO A 336 -18.63 -0.38 16.25
CA PRO A 336 -20.03 -0.13 15.90
C PRO A 336 -20.31 1.37 15.74
N ILE A 337 -21.05 1.74 14.69
CA ILE A 337 -21.32 3.15 14.35
C ILE A 337 -21.97 3.90 15.52
N ASP A 338 -22.93 3.29 16.22
CA ASP A 338 -23.60 3.90 17.39
C ASP A 338 -22.62 4.19 18.55
N TYR A 339 -21.65 3.30 18.79
CA TYR A 339 -20.64 3.53 19.82
C TYR A 339 -19.70 4.67 19.42
N SER A 340 -19.16 4.61 18.20
CA SER A 340 -18.26 5.63 17.66
C SER A 340 -18.94 7.01 17.60
N SER A 341 -20.20 7.07 17.19
CA SER A 341 -20.95 8.33 17.06
C SER A 341 -21.23 8.98 18.42
N ARG A 342 -21.64 8.20 19.43
CA ARG A 342 -21.84 8.69 20.81
C ARG A 342 -20.53 9.17 21.44
N MET A 343 -19.44 8.42 21.25
CA MET A 343 -18.11 8.81 21.75
C MET A 343 -17.65 10.13 21.12
N LEU A 344 -17.75 10.27 19.80
CA LEU A 344 -17.40 11.52 19.10
C LEU A 344 -18.30 12.69 19.48
N PHE A 345 -19.60 12.44 19.72
CA PHE A 345 -20.52 13.46 20.22
C PHE A 345 -20.07 14.00 21.59
N VAL A 346 -19.67 13.11 22.52
CA VAL A 346 -19.15 13.51 23.83
C VAL A 346 -17.86 14.32 23.66
N PHE A 347 -16.94 13.90 22.80
CA PHE A 347 -15.72 14.65 22.51
C PHE A 347 -15.98 16.00 21.83
N ALA A 348 -17.03 16.14 21.01
CA ALA A 348 -17.37 17.37 20.33
C ALA A 348 -18.06 18.40 21.25
N THR A 349 -18.87 17.94 22.21
CA THR A 349 -19.76 18.83 22.99
C THR A 349 -19.31 19.06 24.43
N SER A 350 -18.55 18.14 25.02
CA SER A 350 -18.19 18.22 26.43
C SER A 350 -17.08 19.22 26.69
N THR A 351 -17.27 20.05 27.72
CA THR A 351 -16.26 20.97 28.26
C THR A 351 -15.39 20.35 29.34
N THR A 352 -15.82 19.22 29.90
CA THR A 352 -15.21 18.53 31.05
C THR A 352 -14.54 17.20 30.69
N THR A 353 -14.79 16.67 29.49
CA THR A 353 -14.20 15.41 29.06
C THR A 353 -12.71 15.58 28.78
N THR A 354 -11.91 14.66 29.32
CA THR A 354 -10.48 14.52 29.04
C THR A 354 -10.27 13.32 28.13
N LEU A 355 -9.36 13.46 27.16
CA LEU A 355 -8.82 12.33 26.40
C LEU A 355 -7.38 12.15 26.88
N GLY A 356 -7.14 11.03 27.58
CA GLY A 356 -5.89 10.84 28.32
C GLY A 356 -5.69 11.90 29.41
N MET A 357 -4.55 12.60 29.39
CA MET A 357 -4.22 13.65 30.36
C MET A 357 -4.59 15.07 29.89
N HIS A 358 -5.16 15.22 28.69
CA HIS A 358 -5.41 16.52 28.09
C HIS A 358 -6.89 16.92 28.16
N GLN A 359 -7.15 18.17 28.58
CA GLN A 359 -8.46 18.79 28.42
C GLN A 359 -8.71 19.02 26.92
N LEU A 360 -9.91 18.68 26.45
CA LEU A 360 -10.25 18.83 25.03
C LEU A 360 -10.39 20.31 24.63
N THR A 361 -9.44 20.77 23.80
CA THR A 361 -9.44 22.07 23.13
C THR A 361 -10.53 22.13 22.06
N PHE A 362 -10.87 23.32 21.57
CA PHE A 362 -11.78 23.51 20.43
C PHE A 362 -11.24 22.85 19.16
N ALA A 363 -9.92 22.75 18.98
CA ALA A 363 -9.33 22.01 17.87
C ALA A 363 -9.69 20.53 17.92
N HIS A 364 -9.59 19.91 19.10
CA HIS A 364 -9.97 18.49 19.28
C HIS A 364 -11.46 18.28 19.06
N ARG A 365 -12.31 19.18 19.59
CA ARG A 365 -13.77 19.14 19.41
C ARG A 365 -14.16 19.25 17.93
N THR A 366 -13.47 20.13 17.20
CA THR A 366 -13.68 20.33 15.75
C THR A 366 -13.37 19.05 14.99
N ARG A 367 -12.21 18.43 15.23
CA ARG A 367 -11.83 17.15 14.59
C ARG A 367 -12.80 16.02 14.92
N ALA A 368 -13.23 15.91 16.19
CA ALA A 368 -14.21 14.91 16.61
C ALA A 368 -15.56 15.09 15.89
N LEU A 369 -16.05 16.33 15.79
CA LEU A 369 -17.29 16.62 15.08
C LEU A 369 -17.16 16.38 13.57
N GLN A 370 -16.02 16.67 12.96
CA GLN A 370 -15.74 16.35 11.55
C GLN A 370 -15.75 14.84 11.30
N CYS A 371 -15.13 14.04 12.18
CA CYS A 371 -15.22 12.58 12.12
C CYS A 371 -16.67 12.10 12.25
N LEU A 372 -17.48 12.73 13.09
CA LEU A 372 -18.89 12.39 13.27
C LEU A 372 -19.70 12.65 12.00
N PHE A 373 -19.50 13.80 11.35
CA PHE A 373 -20.14 14.13 10.07
C PHE A 373 -19.76 13.17 8.93
N TYR A 374 -18.56 12.59 8.99
CA TYR A 374 -18.12 11.62 7.99
C TYR A 374 -18.70 10.22 8.24
N LEU A 375 -18.79 9.80 9.50
CA LEU A 375 -19.15 8.45 9.89
C LEU A 375 -20.67 8.22 10.00
N ALA A 376 -21.41 9.23 10.47
CA ALA A 376 -22.84 9.11 10.77
C ALA A 376 -23.71 9.74 9.67
N ASP A 377 -24.88 9.15 9.46
CA ASP A 377 -25.90 9.70 8.58
C ASP A 377 -26.63 10.89 9.23
N LYS A 378 -27.43 11.61 8.42
CA LYS A 378 -28.15 12.80 8.86
C LYS A 378 -29.03 12.50 10.09
N GLU A 379 -29.77 11.39 10.06
CA GLU A 379 -30.72 11.01 11.12
C GLU A 379 -30.00 10.74 12.46
N THR A 380 -28.87 10.02 12.43
CA THR A 380 -28.08 9.78 13.65
C THR A 380 -27.56 11.09 14.25
N ILE A 381 -27.04 12.01 13.43
CA ILE A 381 -26.52 13.30 13.91
C ILE A 381 -27.63 14.15 14.54
N GLU A 382 -28.78 14.26 13.88
CA GLU A 382 -29.93 15.02 14.39
C GLU A 382 -30.47 14.41 15.69
N SER A 383 -30.45 13.09 15.83
CA SER A 383 -30.85 12.41 17.07
C SER A 383 -29.92 12.68 18.26
N LEU A 384 -28.60 12.72 18.03
CA LEU A 384 -27.59 12.95 19.06
C LEU A 384 -27.62 14.41 19.56
N PHE A 385 -27.67 15.36 18.63
CA PHE A 385 -27.69 16.79 18.96
C PHE A 385 -29.08 17.33 19.33
N LYS A 386 -30.15 16.60 18.98
CA LYS A 386 -31.55 17.06 19.10
C LYS A 386 -31.77 18.41 18.40
N LYS A 387 -31.09 18.60 17.26
CA LYS A 387 -31.05 19.83 16.47
C LYS A 387 -30.99 19.49 14.98
N PRO A 388 -31.47 20.36 14.09
CA PRO A 388 -31.35 20.13 12.65
C PRO A 388 -29.88 20.12 12.21
N ILE A 389 -29.56 19.35 11.17
CA ILE A 389 -28.20 19.19 10.65
C ILE A 389 -27.55 20.55 10.29
N GLU A 390 -28.34 21.54 9.87
CA GLU A 390 -27.88 22.89 9.54
C GLU A 390 -27.37 23.66 10.77
N GLU A 391 -28.02 23.50 11.93
CA GLU A 391 -27.54 24.07 13.19
C GLU A 391 -26.26 23.39 13.66
N VAL A 392 -26.13 22.06 13.49
CA VAL A 392 -24.91 21.33 13.85
C VAL A 392 -23.75 21.73 12.93
N LYS A 393 -23.99 21.95 11.64
CA LYS A 393 -22.98 22.50 10.71
C LYS A 393 -22.58 23.92 11.11
N SER A 394 -23.52 24.73 11.59
CA SER A 394 -23.23 26.07 12.10
C SER A 394 -22.41 26.02 13.39
N TYR A 395 -22.72 25.08 14.29
CA TYR A 395 -21.93 24.80 15.48
C TYR A 395 -20.49 24.40 15.13
N LEU A 396 -20.31 23.50 14.15
CA LEU A 396 -19.00 23.10 13.64
C LEU A 396 -18.20 24.33 13.19
N LYS A 397 -18.79 25.20 12.37
CA LYS A 397 -18.13 26.45 11.93
C LYS A 397 -17.68 27.31 13.11
N CYS A 398 -18.55 27.51 14.10
CA CYS A 398 -18.23 28.30 15.29
C CYS A 398 -17.04 27.70 16.06
N ILE A 399 -17.04 26.39 16.34
CA ILE A 399 -15.94 25.77 17.08
C ILE A 399 -14.64 25.71 16.28
N THR A 400 -14.70 25.65 14.95
CA THR A 400 -13.52 25.79 14.08
C THR A 400 -12.86 27.16 14.27
N PHE A 401 -13.63 28.25 14.27
CA PHE A 401 -13.07 29.59 14.55
C PHE A 401 -12.54 29.70 15.97
N LEU A 402 -13.25 29.15 16.96
CA LEU A 402 -12.80 29.13 18.35
C LEU A 402 -11.49 28.37 18.53
N ALA A 403 -11.25 27.31 17.76
CA ALA A 403 -9.97 26.60 17.74
C ALA A 403 -8.83 27.52 17.27
N SER A 404 -9.08 28.39 16.29
CA SER A 404 -8.10 29.40 15.87
C SER A 404 -7.86 30.46 16.95
N PHE A 405 -8.92 30.96 17.60
CA PHE A 405 -8.77 31.89 18.72
C PHE A 405 -7.95 31.28 19.88
N GLU A 406 -8.22 30.02 20.22
CA GLU A 406 -7.48 29.28 21.25
C GLU A 406 -6.00 29.07 20.85
N THR A 407 -5.72 28.75 19.59
CA THR A 407 -4.34 28.63 19.07
C THR A 407 -3.56 29.95 19.15
N LEU A 408 -4.25 31.07 18.97
CA LEU A 408 -3.70 32.43 19.14
C LEU A 408 -3.66 32.87 20.61
N ASN A 409 -4.03 32.00 21.56
CA ASN A 409 -4.17 32.30 22.99
C ASN A 409 -5.12 33.47 23.29
N ILE A 410 -6.16 33.65 22.47
CA ILE A 410 -7.19 34.68 22.66
C ILE A 410 -8.40 34.05 23.37
N PRO A 411 -8.70 34.44 24.62
CA PRO A 411 -9.76 33.81 25.39
C PRO A 411 -11.14 34.26 24.91
N ILE A 412 -11.80 33.45 24.08
CA ILE A 412 -13.18 33.66 23.64
C ILE A 412 -14.00 32.40 23.95
N THR A 413 -15.13 32.58 24.64
CA THR A 413 -16.10 31.50 24.87
C THR A 413 -17.07 31.38 23.69
N TYR A 414 -17.67 30.20 23.53
CA TYR A 414 -18.69 29.97 22.50
C TYR A 414 -19.85 30.98 22.57
N GLU A 415 -20.36 31.27 23.77
CA GLU A 415 -21.44 32.22 23.98
C GLU A 415 -21.05 33.64 23.56
N LEU A 416 -19.84 34.08 23.94
CA LEU A 416 -19.33 35.40 23.57
C LEU A 416 -19.09 35.51 22.07
N PHE A 417 -18.57 34.44 21.43
CA PHE A 417 -18.42 34.40 19.99
C PHE A 417 -19.77 34.51 19.28
N CYS A 418 -20.79 33.75 19.69
CA CYS A 418 -22.10 33.77 19.04
C CYS A 418 -22.80 35.13 19.21
N ASN A 419 -22.79 35.69 20.42
CA ASN A 419 -23.56 36.89 20.76
C ASN A 419 -22.86 38.21 20.40
N SER A 420 -21.56 38.19 20.11
CA SER A 420 -20.82 39.42 19.76
C SER A 420 -21.07 39.91 18.33
N PRO A 421 -21.02 41.23 18.09
CA PRO A 421 -21.05 41.78 16.74
C PRO A 421 -19.76 41.40 15.99
N LYS A 422 -19.92 40.57 14.95
CA LYS A 422 -18.79 39.96 14.23
C LYS A 422 -17.86 41.00 13.63
N GLU A 423 -18.39 42.08 13.06
CA GLU A 423 -17.59 43.17 12.49
C GLU A 423 -16.70 43.85 13.55
N GLY A 424 -17.24 44.16 14.72
CA GLY A 424 -16.47 44.76 15.81
C GLY A 424 -15.37 43.83 16.32
N MET A 425 -15.67 42.54 16.46
CA MET A 425 -14.71 41.51 16.87
C MET A 425 -13.57 41.36 15.85
N ILE A 426 -13.89 41.30 14.55
CA ILE A 426 -12.90 41.20 13.46
C ILE A 426 -12.01 42.45 13.41
N LYS A 427 -12.58 43.66 13.52
CA LYS A 427 -11.81 44.91 13.56
C LYS A 427 -10.91 44.98 14.79
N GLY A 428 -11.38 44.49 15.95
CA GLY A 428 -10.58 44.36 17.17
C GLY A 428 -9.41 43.38 17.02
N LEU A 429 -9.67 42.20 16.46
CA LEU A 429 -8.64 41.18 16.19
C LEU A 429 -7.58 41.72 15.22
N TRP A 430 -8.01 42.38 14.15
CA TRP A 430 -7.11 43.02 13.18
C TRP A 430 -6.20 44.08 13.84
N LYS A 431 -6.78 44.95 14.67
CA LYS A 431 -6.03 46.01 15.34
C LYS A 431 -4.94 45.47 16.27
N ASN A 432 -5.22 44.38 16.98
CA ASN A 432 -4.32 43.86 18.01
C ASN A 432 -3.34 42.79 17.49
N HIS A 433 -3.71 42.00 16.48
CA HIS A 433 -2.96 40.81 16.05
C HIS A 433 -2.55 40.80 14.57
N SER A 434 -2.67 41.91 13.82
CA SER A 434 -2.27 41.98 12.39
C SER A 434 -0.77 41.75 12.12
N HIS A 435 0.05 41.59 13.16
CA HIS A 435 1.46 41.24 13.05
C HIS A 435 1.70 39.72 12.98
N GLU A 436 0.70 38.89 13.30
CA GLU A 436 0.77 37.43 13.24
C GLU A 436 0.06 36.90 11.99
N SER A 437 0.73 36.02 11.22
CA SER A 437 0.17 35.47 9.98
C SER A 437 -1.12 34.66 10.20
N MET A 438 -1.18 33.89 11.29
CA MET A 438 -2.35 33.09 11.66
C MET A 438 -3.56 33.94 12.05
N ALA A 439 -3.34 35.07 12.72
CA ALA A 439 -4.40 36.01 13.03
C ALA A 439 -4.92 36.71 11.77
N VAL A 440 -4.04 37.12 10.85
CA VAL A 440 -4.43 37.70 9.56
C VAL A 440 -5.25 36.70 8.73
N ARG A 441 -4.88 35.43 8.74
CA ARG A 441 -5.66 34.35 8.14
C ARG A 441 -7.05 34.24 8.78
N LEU A 442 -7.12 34.15 10.11
CA LEU A 442 -8.40 34.06 10.83
C LEU A 442 -9.32 35.26 10.53
N VAL A 443 -8.79 36.47 10.52
CA VAL A 443 -9.54 37.69 10.15
C VAL A 443 -10.09 37.56 8.73
N THR A 444 -9.28 37.06 7.78
CA THR A 444 -9.70 36.86 6.38
C THR A 444 -10.85 35.86 6.27
N GLU A 445 -10.74 34.70 6.93
CA GLU A 445 -11.78 33.66 6.90
C GLU A 445 -13.07 34.13 7.57
N LEU A 446 -12.98 34.86 8.69
CA LEU A 446 -14.14 35.48 9.32
C LEU A 446 -14.80 36.55 8.42
N CYS A 447 -14.01 37.34 7.69
CA CYS A 447 -14.56 38.32 6.74
C CYS A 447 -15.33 37.64 5.60
N LEU A 448 -14.80 36.54 5.07
CA LEU A 448 -15.44 35.76 4.01
C LEU A 448 -16.75 35.10 4.50
N GLU A 449 -16.72 34.45 5.66
CA GLU A 449 -17.88 33.73 6.21
C GLU A 449 -19.02 34.70 6.58
N TYR A 450 -18.71 35.80 7.26
CA TYR A 450 -19.70 36.78 7.71
C TYR A 450 -19.97 37.91 6.72
N LYS A 451 -19.41 37.82 5.50
CA LYS A 451 -19.61 38.77 4.39
C LYS A 451 -19.29 40.22 4.76
N ILE A 452 -18.14 40.43 5.41
CA ILE A 452 -17.67 41.75 5.85
C ILE A 452 -16.65 42.27 4.84
N TYR A 453 -17.07 43.29 4.07
CA TYR A 453 -16.32 43.82 2.92
C TYR A 453 -15.91 45.29 3.11
N ASP A 454 -15.38 45.61 4.28
CA ASP A 454 -14.81 46.92 4.58
C ASP A 454 -13.54 47.18 3.75
N LEU A 455 -13.54 48.25 2.96
CA LEU A 455 -12.46 48.54 1.99
C LEU A 455 -11.10 48.75 2.66
N HIS A 456 -11.08 49.41 3.82
CA HIS A 456 -9.82 49.68 4.53
C HIS A 456 -9.25 48.41 5.15
N LEU A 457 -10.11 47.57 5.73
CA LEU A 457 -9.72 46.27 6.25
C LEU A 457 -9.14 45.37 5.16
N TRP A 458 -9.84 45.21 4.03
CA TRP A 458 -9.38 44.38 2.92
C TRP A 458 -8.08 44.88 2.28
N ASN A 459 -7.89 46.20 2.18
CA ASN A 459 -6.61 46.76 1.75
C ASN A 459 -5.46 46.31 2.65
N GLY A 460 -5.66 46.34 3.97
CA GLY A 460 -4.68 45.87 4.95
C GLY A 460 -4.46 44.36 4.89
N LEU A 461 -5.54 43.57 4.75
CA LEU A 461 -5.48 42.11 4.67
C LEU A 461 -4.65 41.65 3.47
N LEU A 462 -4.95 42.15 2.28
CA LEU A 462 -4.22 41.79 1.07
C LEU A 462 -2.73 42.15 1.16
N GLN A 463 -2.41 43.31 1.76
CA GLN A 463 -1.03 43.70 2.04
C GLN A 463 -0.31 42.73 2.97
N LYS A 464 -0.94 42.34 4.08
CA LYS A 464 -0.33 41.44 5.07
C LYS A 464 -0.22 40.01 4.56
N LEU A 465 -1.25 39.48 3.90
CA LEU A 465 -1.21 38.13 3.30
C LEU A 465 -0.07 38.00 2.30
N LEU A 466 0.12 39.04 1.47
CA LEU A 466 1.27 39.12 0.56
C LEU A 466 2.59 39.26 1.33
N GLY A 467 2.64 40.11 2.36
CA GLY A 467 3.83 40.33 3.19
C GLY A 467 4.29 39.08 3.96
N PHE A 468 3.37 38.19 4.33
CA PHE A 468 3.67 36.89 4.93
C PHE A 468 3.97 35.80 3.89
N ASN A 469 4.00 36.13 2.60
CA ASN A 469 4.27 35.20 1.50
C ASN A 469 3.29 34.01 1.44
N MET A 470 2.01 34.23 1.80
CA MET A 470 0.97 33.18 1.79
C MET A 470 0.35 33.02 0.39
N ILE A 471 1.16 32.84 -0.66
CA ILE A 471 0.73 32.94 -2.06
C ILE A 471 -0.38 31.96 -2.45
N PRO A 472 -0.31 30.64 -2.12
CA PRO A 472 -1.37 29.70 -2.48
C PRO A 472 -2.71 30.06 -1.82
N TYR A 473 -2.67 30.43 -0.53
CA TYR A 473 -3.86 30.85 0.21
C TYR A 473 -4.41 32.19 -0.31
N LEU A 474 -3.55 33.17 -0.60
CA LEU A 474 -3.96 34.45 -1.17
C LEU A 474 -4.65 34.27 -2.53
N ARG A 475 -4.19 33.33 -3.37
CA ARG A 475 -4.88 32.98 -4.63
C ARG A 475 -6.32 32.53 -4.39
N LYS A 476 -6.54 31.63 -3.43
CA LYS A 476 -7.88 31.16 -3.02
C LYS A 476 -8.75 32.30 -2.51
N VAL A 477 -8.19 33.16 -1.67
CA VAL A 477 -8.89 34.36 -1.15
C VAL A 477 -9.30 35.28 -2.29
N LEU A 478 -8.38 35.62 -3.20
CA LEU A 478 -8.63 36.48 -4.37
C LEU A 478 -9.73 35.92 -5.27
N LYS A 479 -9.71 34.60 -5.52
CA LYS A 479 -10.77 33.91 -6.25
C LYS A 479 -12.12 34.03 -5.54
N ALA A 480 -12.16 33.84 -4.22
CA ALA A 480 -13.40 33.95 -3.44
C ALA A 480 -13.98 35.38 -3.44
N ILE A 481 -13.13 36.41 -3.44
CA ILE A 481 -13.57 37.81 -3.48
C ILE A 481 -13.74 38.38 -4.88
N SER A 482 -13.40 37.63 -5.94
CA SER A 482 -13.46 38.10 -7.34
C SER A 482 -14.86 38.57 -7.75
N SER A 483 -15.91 37.92 -7.25
CA SER A 483 -17.32 38.25 -7.51
C SER A 483 -17.83 39.50 -6.76
N ILE A 484 -17.02 40.06 -5.86
CA ILE A 484 -17.40 41.15 -4.97
C ILE A 484 -16.88 42.47 -5.52
N HIS A 485 -17.68 43.09 -6.39
CA HIS A 485 -17.33 44.29 -7.15
C HIS A 485 -16.92 45.50 -6.27
N SER A 486 -17.44 45.62 -5.04
CA SER A 486 -17.04 46.70 -4.13
C SER A 486 -15.55 46.63 -3.78
N LEU A 487 -14.98 45.43 -3.68
CA LEU A 487 -13.58 45.22 -3.32
C LEU A 487 -12.61 45.53 -4.47
N TRP A 488 -13.07 45.66 -5.71
CA TRP A 488 -12.21 46.00 -6.84
C TRP A 488 -11.59 47.39 -6.71
N GLN A 489 -12.24 48.28 -5.94
CA GLN A 489 -11.75 49.63 -5.65
C GLN A 489 -10.60 49.64 -4.64
N VAL A 490 -10.29 48.50 -4.00
CA VAL A 490 -9.21 48.40 -3.02
C VAL A 490 -7.85 48.56 -3.75
N PRO A 491 -6.99 49.52 -3.35
CA PRO A 491 -5.75 49.82 -4.07
C PRO A 491 -4.76 48.65 -4.19
N TYR A 492 -4.82 47.68 -3.27
CA TYR A 492 -3.99 46.48 -3.30
C TYR A 492 -4.64 45.29 -4.01
N PHE A 493 -5.88 45.39 -4.49
CA PHE A 493 -6.58 44.30 -5.14
C PHE A 493 -5.89 43.86 -6.44
N SER A 494 -5.72 44.79 -7.39
CA SER A 494 -5.00 44.52 -8.65
C SER A 494 -3.53 44.15 -8.40
N LYS A 495 -2.88 44.82 -7.45
CA LYS A 495 -1.49 44.49 -7.04
C LYS A 495 -1.36 43.07 -6.47
N ALA A 496 -2.34 42.60 -5.70
CA ALA A 496 -2.33 41.26 -5.12
C ALA A 496 -2.46 40.20 -6.22
N TRP A 497 -3.37 40.38 -7.19
CA TRP A 497 -3.48 39.52 -8.36
C TRP A 497 -2.17 39.48 -9.15
N GLN A 498 -1.59 40.64 -9.48
CA GLN A 498 -0.31 40.73 -10.19
C GLN A 498 0.79 39.95 -9.46
N ARG A 499 0.87 40.07 -8.13
CA ARG A 499 1.92 39.41 -7.33
C ARG A 499 1.71 37.90 -7.19
N VAL A 500 0.48 37.45 -7.02
CA VAL A 500 0.15 36.01 -6.97
C VAL A 500 0.47 35.31 -8.29
N ILE A 501 0.31 36.02 -9.42
CA ILE A 501 0.68 35.52 -10.75
C ILE A 501 2.21 35.52 -10.91
N GLN A 502 2.89 36.62 -10.54
CA GLN A 502 4.32 36.79 -10.79
C GLN A 502 5.25 36.03 -9.85
N ILE A 503 4.93 35.91 -8.55
CA ILE A 503 5.86 35.31 -7.56
C ILE A 503 6.25 33.87 -7.93
N PRO A 504 5.31 32.98 -8.29
CA PRO A 504 5.68 31.63 -8.73
C PRO A 504 6.62 31.63 -9.94
N LEU A 505 6.38 32.51 -10.91
CA LEU A 505 7.20 32.64 -12.12
C LEU A 505 8.61 33.16 -11.81
N LEU A 506 8.72 34.10 -10.86
CA LEU A 506 10.01 34.64 -10.42
C LEU A 506 10.81 33.65 -9.55
N SER A 507 10.13 32.74 -8.85
CA SER A 507 10.77 31.71 -8.03
C SER A 507 11.18 30.45 -8.80
N ALA A 508 10.63 30.26 -10.00
CA ALA A 508 10.93 29.12 -10.84
C ALA A 508 12.30 29.26 -11.51
N SER A 509 12.97 28.13 -11.73
CA SER A 509 14.29 28.06 -12.37
C SER A 509 14.31 26.92 -13.39
N CYS A 510 14.91 27.14 -14.56
CA CYS A 510 15.05 26.08 -15.55
C CYS A 510 16.20 25.11 -15.22
N PRO A 511 16.03 23.79 -15.43
CA PRO A 511 14.81 23.11 -15.87
C PRO A 511 13.73 23.01 -14.77
N LEU A 512 12.46 23.16 -15.16
CA LEU A 512 11.32 23.18 -14.23
C LEU A 512 11.08 21.82 -13.58
N SER A 513 10.86 21.81 -12.25
CA SER A 513 10.33 20.64 -11.55
C SER A 513 8.82 20.45 -11.85
N PRO A 514 8.25 19.24 -11.65
CA PRO A 514 6.82 19.01 -11.80
C PRO A 514 5.95 19.98 -10.98
N ASP A 515 6.37 20.27 -9.74
CA ASP A 515 5.67 21.20 -8.85
C ASP A 515 5.74 22.64 -9.37
N GLN A 516 6.92 23.08 -9.86
CA GLN A 516 7.08 24.41 -10.45
C GLN A 516 6.25 24.59 -11.73
N LEU A 517 6.11 23.53 -12.54
CA LEU A 517 5.25 23.56 -13.72
C LEU A 517 3.77 23.62 -13.36
N SER A 518 3.36 22.92 -12.30
CA SER A 518 2.02 23.04 -11.73
C SER A 518 1.75 24.47 -11.25
N ASP A 519 2.69 25.07 -10.51
CA ASP A 519 2.60 26.45 -10.04
C ASP A 519 2.52 27.47 -11.19
N CYS A 520 3.29 27.27 -12.26
CA CYS A 520 3.19 28.08 -13.48
C CYS A 520 1.82 27.95 -14.14
N SER A 521 1.26 26.74 -14.17
CA SER A 521 -0.08 26.50 -14.72
C SER A 521 -1.17 27.18 -13.91
N GLU A 522 -1.08 27.11 -12.58
CA GLU A 522 -1.96 27.82 -11.67
C GLU A 522 -1.82 29.35 -11.79
N SER A 523 -0.63 29.88 -12.08
CA SER A 523 -0.45 31.30 -12.38
C SER A 523 -1.18 31.73 -13.66
N LEU A 524 -1.20 30.90 -14.71
CA LEU A 524 -1.97 31.20 -15.92
C LEU A 524 -3.49 31.11 -15.67
N ILE A 525 -3.92 30.13 -14.88
CA ILE A 525 -5.33 30.03 -14.44
C ILE A 525 -5.73 31.29 -13.65
N ALA A 526 -4.86 31.78 -12.76
CA ALA A 526 -5.11 33.02 -12.02
C ALA A 526 -5.23 34.25 -12.95
N VAL A 527 -4.55 34.28 -14.09
CA VAL A 527 -4.75 35.33 -15.11
C VAL A 527 -6.15 35.23 -15.72
N LEU A 528 -6.62 34.02 -16.04
CA LEU A 528 -7.95 33.78 -16.60
C LEU A 528 -9.08 34.13 -15.61
N GLU A 529 -8.85 33.94 -14.32
CA GLU A 529 -9.82 34.20 -13.25
C GLU A 529 -9.78 35.64 -12.71
N CYS A 530 -8.79 36.44 -13.11
CA CYS A 530 -8.64 37.81 -12.62
C CYS A 530 -9.73 38.73 -13.19
N PRO A 531 -10.57 39.37 -12.36
CA PRO A 531 -11.63 40.25 -12.83
C PRO A 531 -11.12 41.63 -13.30
N VAL A 532 -9.88 41.99 -12.99
CA VAL A 532 -9.25 43.28 -13.31
C VAL A 532 -8.06 43.07 -14.26
N SER A 533 -8.29 42.37 -15.37
CA SER A 533 -7.26 42.07 -16.39
C SER A 533 -6.58 43.31 -16.95
N ASP A 534 -7.27 44.45 -16.96
CA ASP A 534 -6.78 45.71 -17.52
C ASP A 534 -5.64 46.34 -16.71
N ASP A 535 -5.60 46.04 -15.41
CA ASP A 535 -4.57 46.53 -14.50
C ASP A 535 -3.33 45.63 -14.46
N LEU A 536 -3.38 44.46 -15.11
CA LEU A 536 -2.28 43.48 -15.09
C LEU A 536 -1.20 43.81 -16.12
N ASP A 537 0.07 43.70 -15.73
CA ASP A 537 1.20 43.75 -16.67
C ASP A 537 1.37 42.37 -17.34
N LEU A 538 0.46 42.06 -18.27
CA LEU A 538 0.45 40.82 -19.04
C LEU A 538 1.68 40.67 -19.95
N ILE A 539 2.29 41.79 -20.38
CA ILE A 539 3.51 41.79 -21.18
C ILE A 539 4.69 41.33 -20.32
N GLY A 540 4.82 41.88 -19.10
CA GLY A 540 5.82 41.45 -18.13
C GLY A 540 5.67 39.98 -17.76
N VAL A 541 4.44 39.52 -17.51
CA VAL A 541 4.16 38.10 -17.24
C VAL A 541 4.50 37.21 -18.43
N ALA A 542 4.14 37.60 -19.66
CA ALA A 542 4.50 36.86 -20.86
C ALA A 542 6.03 36.74 -21.03
N ARG A 543 6.79 37.80 -20.74
CA ARG A 543 8.27 37.75 -20.76
C ARG A 543 8.84 36.76 -19.74
N GLN A 544 8.23 36.65 -18.56
CA GLN A 544 8.64 35.68 -17.55
C GLN A 544 8.41 34.24 -18.04
N TYR A 545 7.27 33.95 -18.66
CA TYR A 545 7.04 32.64 -19.27
C TYR A 545 8.04 32.31 -20.39
N ILE A 546 8.45 33.30 -21.19
CA ILE A 546 9.51 33.10 -22.20
C ILE A 546 10.83 32.72 -21.53
N GLN A 547 11.21 33.39 -20.43
CA GLN A 547 12.43 33.07 -19.67
C GLN A 547 12.40 31.66 -19.07
N LEU A 548 11.21 31.15 -18.75
CA LEU A 548 10.99 29.79 -18.25
C LEU A 548 10.82 28.74 -19.37
N GLU A 549 11.11 29.10 -20.63
CA GLU A 549 10.96 28.23 -21.79
C GLU A 549 9.51 27.73 -22.01
N LEU A 550 8.50 28.53 -21.61
CA LEU A 550 7.07 28.23 -21.74
C LEU A 550 6.36 29.17 -22.75
N PRO A 551 6.70 29.15 -24.05
CA PRO A 551 6.12 30.06 -25.05
C PRO A 551 4.62 29.87 -25.26
N ALA A 552 4.04 28.69 -25.00
CA ALA A 552 2.58 28.52 -25.05
C ALA A 552 1.85 29.36 -23.99
N PHE A 553 2.41 29.42 -22.78
CA PHE A 553 1.88 30.20 -21.67
C PHE A 553 2.07 31.71 -21.90
N ALA A 554 3.22 32.10 -22.48
CA ALA A 554 3.45 33.48 -22.88
C ALA A 554 2.41 33.95 -23.93
N LEU A 555 2.16 33.14 -24.96
CA LEU A 555 1.17 33.45 -25.99
C LEU A 555 -0.25 33.53 -25.39
N ALA A 556 -0.57 32.63 -24.46
CA ALA A 556 -1.82 32.65 -23.73
C ALA A 556 -2.04 34.00 -23.01
N CYS A 557 -1.03 34.51 -22.29
CA CYS A 557 -1.11 35.83 -21.64
C CYS A 557 -1.27 36.98 -22.64
N LEU A 558 -0.58 36.94 -23.79
CA LEU A 558 -0.71 37.97 -24.82
C LEU A 558 -2.11 38.00 -25.43
N MET A 559 -2.74 36.84 -25.62
CA MET A 559 -4.11 36.75 -26.13
C MET A 559 -5.15 37.38 -25.18
N LEU A 560 -4.88 37.35 -23.87
CA LEU A 560 -5.75 37.92 -22.83
C LEU A 560 -5.58 39.44 -22.66
N MET A 561 -4.72 40.07 -23.45
CA MET A 561 -4.56 41.53 -23.41
C MET A 561 -5.85 42.25 -23.83
N PRO A 562 -6.29 43.28 -23.09
CA PRO A 562 -7.54 43.98 -23.36
C PRO A 562 -7.46 44.92 -24.57
N HIS A 563 -6.31 45.57 -24.78
CA HIS A 563 -6.12 46.53 -25.87
C HIS A 563 -5.86 45.82 -27.20
N SER A 564 -6.86 45.83 -28.09
CA SER A 564 -6.84 45.11 -29.36
C SER A 564 -5.63 45.42 -30.23
N GLU A 565 -5.30 46.68 -30.50
CA GLU A 565 -4.17 47.02 -31.39
C GLU A 565 -2.80 46.59 -30.83
N LYS A 566 -2.54 46.89 -29.56
CA LYS A 566 -1.32 46.46 -28.86
C LYS A 566 -1.23 44.94 -28.81
N ARG A 567 -2.34 44.25 -28.55
CA ARG A 567 -2.44 42.79 -28.56
C ARG A 567 -2.02 42.21 -29.90
N HIS A 568 -2.61 42.68 -31.00
CA HIS A 568 -2.27 42.17 -32.34
C HIS A 568 -0.79 42.40 -32.68
N TRP A 569 -0.25 43.57 -32.33
CA TRP A 569 1.16 43.88 -32.55
C TRP A 569 2.09 42.96 -31.74
N GLN A 570 1.83 42.77 -30.45
CA GLN A 570 2.63 41.88 -29.58
C GLN A 570 2.55 40.43 -30.04
N ILE A 571 1.36 39.92 -30.37
CA ILE A 571 1.17 38.56 -30.88
C ILE A 571 1.93 38.37 -32.19
N LYS A 572 1.84 39.32 -33.13
CA LYS A 572 2.54 39.23 -34.42
C LYS A 572 4.06 39.19 -34.23
N ASN A 573 4.59 40.02 -33.34
CA ASN A 573 6.01 40.02 -33.02
C ASN A 573 6.45 38.71 -32.35
N PHE A 574 5.68 38.24 -31.38
CA PHE A 574 5.95 36.99 -30.65
C PHE A 574 5.97 35.77 -31.59
N LEU A 575 4.97 35.65 -32.47
CA LEU A 575 4.90 34.60 -33.48
C LEU A 575 5.97 34.72 -34.57
N GLY A 576 6.62 35.88 -34.70
CA GLY A 576 7.79 36.05 -35.56
C GLY A 576 9.10 35.57 -34.92
N SER A 577 9.18 35.51 -33.59
CA SER A 577 10.38 35.16 -32.83
C SER A 577 10.41 33.73 -32.27
N CYS A 578 9.26 33.05 -32.22
CA CYS A 578 9.13 31.73 -31.61
C CYS A 578 8.81 30.64 -32.63
N ASP A 579 9.35 29.44 -32.44
CA ASP A 579 9.03 28.27 -33.26
C ASP A 579 7.60 27.76 -32.97
N PRO A 580 6.70 27.75 -33.98
CA PRO A 580 5.36 27.21 -33.84
C PRO A 580 5.30 25.76 -33.34
N GLN A 581 6.30 24.93 -33.66
CA GLN A 581 6.31 23.52 -33.24
C GLN A 581 6.44 23.35 -31.72
N VAL A 582 7.28 24.18 -31.09
CA VAL A 582 7.49 24.16 -29.63
C VAL A 582 6.21 24.52 -28.90
N ILE A 583 5.48 25.53 -29.40
CA ILE A 583 4.21 25.96 -28.83
C ILE A 583 3.16 24.84 -28.94
N LEU A 584 3.02 24.23 -30.12
CA LEU A 584 2.06 23.14 -30.33
C LEU A 584 2.35 21.93 -29.45
N LYS A 585 3.63 21.61 -29.22
CA LYS A 585 4.06 20.55 -28.30
C LYS A 585 3.61 20.82 -26.87
N GLN A 586 3.86 22.02 -26.35
CA GLN A 586 3.46 22.39 -25.00
C GLN A 586 1.94 22.41 -24.80
N LEU A 587 1.18 22.76 -25.83
CA LEU A 587 -0.28 22.72 -25.77
C LEU A 587 -0.82 21.29 -25.62
N GLU A 588 -0.13 20.29 -26.17
CA GLU A 588 -0.46 18.88 -26.01
C GLU A 588 -0.02 18.32 -24.65
N GLU A 589 1.16 18.74 -24.16
CA GLU A 589 1.76 18.20 -22.93
C GLU A 589 1.18 18.83 -21.65
N HIS A 590 0.81 20.12 -21.68
CA HIS A 590 0.51 20.89 -20.46
C HIS A 590 -0.85 21.60 -20.46
N MET A 591 -1.50 21.80 -21.61
CA MET A 591 -2.78 22.54 -21.71
C MET A 591 -3.94 21.71 -22.27
N ASN A 592 -3.88 20.38 -22.17
CA ASN A 592 -4.91 19.47 -22.71
C ASN A 592 -6.01 19.12 -21.69
N THR A 593 -5.85 19.46 -20.41
CA THR A 593 -6.77 19.14 -19.31
C THR A 593 -7.30 20.39 -18.60
N GLY A 594 -8.46 20.26 -17.95
CA GLY A 594 -9.01 21.28 -17.05
C GLY A 594 -9.44 22.58 -17.74
N GLN A 595 -9.32 23.71 -17.03
CA GLN A 595 -9.71 25.03 -17.51
C GLN A 595 -8.88 25.52 -18.71
N LEU A 596 -7.64 25.06 -18.85
CA LEU A 596 -6.74 25.44 -19.96
C LEU A 596 -7.08 24.76 -21.29
N ALA A 597 -7.81 23.62 -21.26
CA ALA A 597 -8.16 22.86 -22.46
C ALA A 597 -9.00 23.68 -23.46
N GLY A 598 -9.97 24.46 -22.96
CA GLY A 598 -10.79 25.34 -23.79
C GLY A 598 -9.96 26.45 -24.45
N PHE A 599 -8.97 26.98 -23.73
CA PHE A 599 -8.11 28.04 -24.22
C PHE A 599 -7.03 27.53 -25.20
N SER A 600 -6.56 26.31 -25.00
CA SER A 600 -5.61 25.61 -25.88
C SER A 600 -6.09 25.57 -27.33
N HIS A 601 -7.38 25.35 -27.58
CA HIS A 601 -7.93 25.36 -28.94
C HIS A 601 -7.83 26.73 -29.62
N GLN A 602 -8.05 27.82 -28.89
CA GLN A 602 -7.92 29.18 -29.43
C GLN A 602 -6.48 29.51 -29.80
N ILE A 603 -5.52 29.12 -28.95
CA ILE A 603 -4.09 29.28 -29.22
C ILE A 603 -3.69 28.46 -30.46
N LYS A 604 -4.15 27.20 -30.55
CA LYS A 604 -3.93 26.35 -31.74
C LYS A 604 -4.43 27.00 -33.02
N SER A 605 -5.68 27.47 -33.03
CA SER A 605 -6.27 28.13 -34.20
C SER A 605 -5.49 29.39 -34.60
N LEU A 606 -5.02 30.19 -33.63
CA LEU A 606 -4.25 31.40 -33.89
C LEU A 606 -2.93 31.09 -34.60
N ILE A 607 -2.21 30.06 -34.14
CA ILE A 607 -0.92 29.63 -34.71
C ILE A 607 -1.13 29.11 -36.14
N LEU A 608 -2.12 28.23 -36.34
CA LEU A 608 -2.40 27.66 -37.65
C LEU A 608 -2.84 28.76 -38.64
N ASN A 609 -3.69 29.69 -38.22
CA ASN A 609 -4.08 30.84 -39.05
C ASN A 609 -2.88 31.73 -39.41
N ASN A 610 -1.95 31.95 -38.48
CA ASN A 610 -0.73 32.72 -38.77
C ASN A 610 0.15 32.03 -39.82
N ILE A 611 0.35 30.71 -39.73
CA ILE A 611 1.09 29.93 -40.73
C ILE A 611 0.42 30.00 -42.10
N ILE A 612 -0.91 29.84 -42.15
CA ILE A 612 -1.70 29.97 -43.39
C ILE A 612 -1.52 31.37 -43.99
N SER A 613 -1.64 32.42 -43.18
CA SER A 613 -1.55 33.81 -43.65
C SER A 613 -0.17 34.17 -44.22
N LYS A 614 0.90 33.59 -43.66
CA LYS A 614 2.28 33.81 -44.14
C LYS A 614 2.71 32.85 -45.25
N LYS A 615 1.89 31.82 -45.55
CA LYS A 615 2.21 30.73 -46.48
C LYS A 615 3.46 29.92 -46.09
N GLU A 616 3.76 29.85 -44.79
CA GLU A 616 4.95 29.18 -44.23
C GLU A 616 4.68 27.70 -43.90
N PHE A 617 4.02 26.97 -44.81
CA PHE A 617 3.55 25.61 -44.56
C PHE A 617 4.69 24.60 -44.30
N GLY A 618 5.88 24.87 -44.85
CA GLY A 618 7.07 24.04 -44.69
C GLY A 618 7.54 23.87 -43.24
N ILE A 619 7.14 24.78 -42.34
CA ILE A 619 7.46 24.68 -40.91
C ILE A 619 6.82 23.43 -40.28
N LEU A 620 5.60 23.06 -40.71
CA LEU A 620 4.88 21.92 -40.13
C LEU A 620 4.90 20.67 -41.01
N ALA A 621 5.22 20.79 -42.30
CA ALA A 621 5.12 19.71 -43.30
C ALA A 621 5.77 18.38 -42.89
N LYS A 622 6.93 18.43 -42.22
CA LYS A 622 7.69 17.25 -41.77
C LYS A 622 7.39 16.82 -40.33
N THR A 623 6.34 17.34 -39.72
CA THR A 623 6.02 17.10 -38.31
C THR A 623 4.68 16.39 -38.14
N LYS A 624 4.46 15.82 -36.95
CA LYS A 624 3.16 15.24 -36.56
C LYS A 624 1.99 16.24 -36.62
N TYR A 625 2.29 17.55 -36.55
CA TYR A 625 1.28 18.61 -36.58
C TYR A 625 0.78 18.94 -37.99
N PHE A 626 1.37 18.39 -39.06
CA PHE A 626 0.90 18.65 -40.41
C PHE A 626 -0.54 18.18 -40.65
N GLN A 627 -0.91 17.03 -40.05
CA GLN A 627 -2.28 16.53 -40.10
C GLN A 627 -3.26 17.47 -39.38
N MET A 628 -2.81 18.09 -38.27
CA MET A 628 -3.60 19.09 -37.56
C MET A 628 -3.83 20.34 -38.43
N LEU A 629 -2.81 20.79 -39.17
CA LEU A 629 -2.94 21.89 -40.13
C LEU A 629 -3.91 21.55 -41.27
N LYS A 630 -3.81 20.34 -41.86
CA LYS A 630 -4.73 19.88 -42.91
C LYS A 630 -6.18 19.95 -42.46
N MET A 631 -6.50 19.38 -41.30
CA MET A 631 -7.85 19.40 -40.72
C MET A 631 -8.34 20.83 -40.46
N HIS A 632 -7.50 21.72 -39.93
CA HIS A 632 -7.87 23.11 -39.68
C HIS A 632 -8.17 23.89 -40.96
N VAL A 633 -7.37 23.68 -42.00
CA VAL A 633 -7.57 24.28 -43.32
C VAL A 633 -8.87 23.78 -43.98
N MET A 634 -9.17 22.49 -43.86
CA MET A 634 -10.45 21.91 -44.34
C MET A 634 -11.65 22.52 -43.60
N ASN A 635 -11.55 22.74 -42.29
CA ASN A 635 -12.63 23.33 -41.49
C ASN A 635 -12.84 24.84 -41.74
N THR A 636 -11.79 25.55 -42.18
CA THR A 636 -11.83 27.00 -42.42
C THR A 636 -12.04 27.36 -43.91
N ASN A 637 -12.21 26.37 -44.79
CA ASN A 637 -12.36 26.52 -46.25
C ASN A 637 -11.20 27.27 -46.95
N ASN A 638 -10.02 27.36 -46.33
CA ASN A 638 -8.84 28.05 -46.88
C ASN A 638 -7.87 27.09 -47.58
N ILE A 639 -8.40 26.10 -48.31
CA ILE A 639 -7.61 24.95 -48.81
C ILE A 639 -6.77 25.22 -50.06
N THR A 640 -7.11 26.27 -50.81
CA THR A 640 -6.42 26.66 -52.05
C THR A 640 -4.92 26.91 -51.84
N GLU A 641 -4.55 27.63 -50.78
CA GLU A 641 -3.15 27.98 -50.50
C GLU A 641 -2.31 26.75 -50.10
N LEU A 642 -2.90 25.82 -49.33
CA LEU A 642 -2.21 24.60 -48.92
C LEU A 642 -2.06 23.61 -50.09
N VAL A 643 -3.08 23.51 -50.96
CA VAL A 643 -3.02 22.69 -52.18
C VAL A 643 -1.97 23.20 -53.14
N ASN A 644 -1.89 24.53 -53.34
CA ASN A 644 -0.85 25.13 -54.17
C ASN A 644 0.56 24.88 -53.63
N TYR A 645 0.74 24.95 -52.30
CA TYR A 645 2.01 24.59 -51.66
C TYR A 645 2.37 23.11 -51.88
N LEU A 646 1.43 22.18 -51.61
CA LEU A 646 1.66 20.74 -51.79
C LEU A 646 2.01 20.39 -53.24
N ALA A 647 1.31 20.99 -54.21
CA ALA A 647 1.53 20.74 -55.63
C ALA A 647 2.88 21.26 -56.14
N ASN A 648 3.37 22.37 -55.57
CA ASN A 648 4.62 23.00 -56.00
C ASN A 648 5.87 22.48 -55.26
N ASP A 649 5.77 22.26 -53.94
CA ASP A 649 6.94 22.03 -53.07
C ASP A 649 7.09 20.58 -52.57
N LEU A 650 6.05 19.74 -52.63
CA LEU A 650 6.07 18.36 -52.13
C LEU A 650 5.79 17.33 -53.23
N SER A 651 4.53 17.13 -53.61
CA SER A 651 4.13 16.26 -54.72
C SER A 651 2.68 16.49 -55.14
N LEU A 652 2.40 16.26 -56.42
CA LEU A 652 1.04 16.27 -56.97
C LEU A 652 0.15 15.19 -56.33
N ASP A 653 0.73 14.07 -55.93
CA ASP A 653 0.02 12.97 -55.26
C ASP A 653 -0.51 13.43 -53.89
N GLU A 654 0.32 14.08 -53.05
CA GLU A 654 -0.12 14.60 -51.76
C GLU A 654 -1.19 15.70 -51.88
N ALA A 655 -1.09 16.56 -52.90
CA ALA A 655 -2.10 17.56 -53.20
C ALA A 655 -3.43 16.90 -53.59
N SER A 656 -3.41 15.84 -54.40
CA SER A 656 -4.60 15.10 -54.82
C SER A 656 -5.30 14.38 -53.66
N VAL A 657 -4.52 13.84 -52.72
CA VAL A 657 -5.05 13.20 -51.50
C VAL A 657 -5.78 14.23 -50.64
N LEU A 658 -5.18 15.41 -50.42
CA LEU A 658 -5.82 16.48 -49.64
C LEU A 658 -7.12 16.98 -50.29
N ILE A 659 -7.13 17.15 -51.62
CA ILE A 659 -8.34 17.55 -52.36
C ILE A 659 -9.44 16.50 -52.20
N THR A 660 -9.08 15.21 -52.28
CA THR A 660 -10.04 14.10 -52.13
C THR A 660 -10.62 14.05 -50.72
N GLU A 661 -9.79 14.22 -49.69
CA GLU A 661 -10.22 14.31 -48.29
C GLU A 661 -11.18 15.50 -48.06
N TYR A 662 -10.84 16.68 -48.57
CA TYR A 662 -11.69 17.87 -48.47
C TYR A 662 -13.02 17.71 -49.21
N SER A 663 -12.98 17.17 -50.42
CA SER A 663 -14.17 16.92 -51.24
C SER A 663 -15.13 15.94 -50.54
N LYS A 664 -14.57 14.91 -49.88
CA LYS A 664 -15.33 14.01 -48.99
C LYS A 664 -15.88 14.74 -47.76
N HIS A 665 -15.09 15.61 -47.13
CA HIS A 665 -15.52 16.42 -45.98
C HIS A 665 -16.67 17.38 -46.33
N CYS A 666 -16.68 17.93 -47.55
CA CYS A 666 -17.74 18.79 -48.08
C CYS A 666 -18.94 18.02 -48.68
N GLY A 667 -18.93 16.68 -48.64
CA GLY A 667 -20.01 15.84 -49.17
C GLY A 667 -20.08 15.70 -50.70
N LYS A 668 -19.02 16.10 -51.43
CA LYS A 668 -18.90 15.99 -52.89
C LYS A 668 -17.72 15.09 -53.26
N PRO A 669 -17.85 13.74 -53.19
CA PRO A 669 -16.71 12.84 -53.42
C PRO A 669 -16.19 12.93 -54.87
N VAL A 670 -14.87 12.88 -55.01
CA VAL A 670 -14.16 12.85 -56.30
C VAL A 670 -14.29 11.44 -56.90
N PRO A 671 -14.35 11.27 -58.24
CA PRO A 671 -14.41 9.96 -58.88
C PRO A 671 -13.23 9.06 -58.49
N PRO A 672 -13.45 7.75 -58.25
CA PRO A 672 -12.45 6.85 -57.66
C PRO A 672 -11.21 6.56 -58.54
N ASP A 673 -11.25 6.90 -59.85
CA ASP A 673 -10.19 6.60 -60.82
C ASP A 673 -9.57 7.85 -61.48
N ALA A 674 -9.80 9.05 -60.93
CA ALA A 674 -9.26 10.30 -61.49
C ALA A 674 -7.74 10.42 -61.25
N ALA A 675 -6.97 10.81 -62.27
CA ALA A 675 -5.53 11.01 -62.12
C ALA A 675 -5.23 12.23 -61.22
N PRO A 676 -4.12 12.26 -60.45
CA PRO A 676 -3.77 13.39 -59.57
C PRO A 676 -3.82 14.77 -60.25
N CYS A 677 -3.36 14.85 -61.51
CA CYS A 677 -3.43 16.07 -62.32
C CYS A 677 -4.86 16.47 -62.72
N GLU A 678 -5.78 15.52 -62.89
CA GLU A 678 -7.19 15.78 -63.19
C GLU A 678 -7.93 16.26 -61.95
N ILE A 679 -7.65 15.65 -60.79
CA ILE A 679 -8.19 16.06 -59.48
C ILE A 679 -7.80 17.51 -59.17
N LEU A 680 -6.54 17.87 -59.40
CA LEU A 680 -6.06 19.24 -59.20
C LEU A 680 -6.72 20.24 -60.16
N LYS A 681 -6.92 19.87 -61.43
CA LYS A 681 -7.64 20.69 -62.42
C LYS A 681 -9.11 20.89 -62.02
N MET A 682 -9.80 19.83 -61.60
CA MET A 682 -11.20 19.90 -61.14
C MET A 682 -11.36 20.85 -59.94
N PHE A 683 -10.42 20.80 -59.00
CA PHE A 683 -10.41 21.69 -57.85
C PHE A 683 -10.16 23.16 -58.24
N LEU A 684 -9.18 23.43 -59.10
CA LEU A 684 -8.85 24.78 -59.58
C LEU A 684 -9.92 25.39 -60.50
N SER A 685 -10.66 24.56 -61.25
CA SER A 685 -11.82 25.00 -62.06
C SER A 685 -13.06 25.28 -61.22
N GLY A 686 -13.00 25.08 -59.91
CA GLY A 686 -14.15 25.10 -59.01
C GLY A 686 -14.91 23.78 -59.09
N LEU A 687 -14.77 22.95 -58.06
CA LEU A 687 -15.52 21.70 -57.89
C LEU A 687 -17.04 21.88 -57.90
#